data_AF-A0A7M3Z0I1-F1
#
_entry.id   AF-A0A7M3Z0I1-F1
#
_cell.length_a   1.000
_cell.length_b   1.000
_cell.length_c   1.000
_cell.angle_alpha   90.00
_cell.angle_beta   90.00
_cell.angle_gamma   90.00
#
_symmetry.space_group_name_H-M   'P 1'
#
loop_
_entity.id
_entity.type
_entity.pdbx_description
1 polymer ?
#
loop_
_entity_poly.entity_id
_entity_poly.type
_entity_poly.pdbx_seq_one_letter_code
_entity_poly.pdbx_strand_id
1 'polypeptide(L)'
;MSESKQAAEVGKSNPLIGLDLERLEGEMLAYHQWLDERADDAYRIAEQARQLGLDHKDRVEIPRASDLAGRTEKLLIEHLEGYEVADDIRALLDEHDRETTSIIIAQSVARGFREQGYDLEKSIDVGLRVGLAVLTEAVLVAPLEGISEVRLLNNMDGSQFVSVHFAGPIRAAGGTAQALAVLIADMIRRELNIGHYQPTDPEVERVKEEFGLYRGNLQYRPSPDEIDEIVRACPVMVNGESTERIECAGYGNVRNIDEARIRGGVLLVIGEGMCLKAPKIQKHTERLNLPGWEFITKFASRGKESESTDKAAFKSQQITPITKFMRDIIAGRPVFGGPLQPGGFRLRYGRARPSGLAAASTNTASMLALDDFITIGTQMKIERPGKACAITPCDESEGPWVVLEDGRFLRIDDPAAYAMLRNRVKQVWDNGELVIGYGEFMENNKRLVPAGYTMDWWASDMVDSLSTEDDVSFFLETFGFARDAWPNATPGIPPEECDDPNAQFWVRTEWHEHLRQLSMTWPQALACSRRFATSLPPPHNPWFKDLPLEWLPSVFQLLENAVIEAAPTETDAPEGARPLASERHLRLPSGARGWSAKMMDELQPEVLPDPDSSTLPGPSFTMEQPIMTSELAEGWALQQHGLAKGAMMLLGLPHHHDGDDIVVTAGWESFLEAFGYASDGEAPLRQKNASKVATDRLNALRKAKLVLDEERARKGELEKERATIRIAAETGARQRGLGIAETDRVGRDAAASVPDVGPSDPAAYLAAQRLEDEHAIDGIMVIVRQLSDLRWEHSAPVRVGCRMGRPEKAAPRVMNPMTHSLFPIELNGGNQRLLNHAIDKRTIRVQLGRRTCTVCERESPYLRCHHRALDAHGETKAGETCNGRTQARETKSNAYRRGEVQSVRMDEMVEDARIRLGIDRLPAQVKCTKKLNSRDQTPEAIEKGILRARHQLPVFRDGTVRYDMSDVPITHFRPREIGVPWKTLHGLGYTHDYRGR
;
A
#
# COMPACT_ATOMS: atom_id res chain seq x y z
N MET A 1 -46.94 -1.95 12.25
CA MET A 1 -46.43 -3.30 11.99
C MET A 1 -45.01 -3.16 11.51
N SER A 2 -44.10 -3.70 12.30
CA SER A 2 -42.65 -3.57 12.23
C SER A 2 -42.10 -4.43 11.09
N GLU A 3 -41.57 -3.81 10.05
CA GLU A 3 -40.70 -4.51 9.11
C GLU A 3 -39.29 -4.57 9.70
N SER A 4 -38.94 -5.76 10.17
CA SER A 4 -37.59 -6.15 10.56
C SER A 4 -36.66 -6.00 9.36
N LYS A 5 -35.75 -5.03 9.42
CA LYS A 5 -34.52 -5.07 8.64
C LYS A 5 -33.78 -6.34 9.03
N GLN A 6 -33.78 -7.35 8.15
CA GLN A 6 -32.75 -8.39 8.18
C GLN A 6 -31.42 -7.70 7.85
N ALA A 7 -30.75 -7.23 8.90
CA ALA A 7 -29.31 -7.14 8.85
C ALA A 7 -28.81 -8.57 8.69
N ALA A 8 -28.00 -8.83 7.66
CA ALA A 8 -27.29 -10.09 7.55
C ALA A 8 -26.53 -10.31 8.86
N GLU A 9 -26.85 -11.39 9.59
CA GLU A 9 -26.12 -11.82 10.78
C GLU A 9 -24.73 -12.32 10.35
N VAL A 10 -23.83 -11.39 10.04
CA VAL A 10 -22.39 -11.65 9.94
C VAL A 10 -21.88 -11.81 11.37
N GLY A 11 -22.06 -13.00 11.96
CA GLY A 11 -21.78 -13.18 13.39
C GLY A 11 -21.70 -14.60 13.93
N LYS A 12 -21.76 -15.66 13.10
CA LYS A 12 -21.70 -17.06 13.60
C LYS A 12 -20.42 -17.84 13.31
N SER A 13 -19.54 -17.37 12.41
CA SER A 13 -18.28 -18.08 12.18
C SER A 13 -17.32 -17.89 13.35
N ASN A 14 -17.08 -18.95 14.11
CA ASN A 14 -16.00 -18.98 15.08
C ASN A 14 -14.67 -19.12 14.31
N PRO A 15 -13.78 -18.10 14.31
CA PRO A 15 -12.54 -18.11 13.53
C PRO A 15 -11.50 -19.11 14.07
N LEU A 16 -11.76 -19.72 15.22
CA LEU A 16 -10.87 -20.68 15.87
C LEU A 16 -11.19 -22.14 15.49
N ILE A 17 -12.25 -22.38 14.72
CA ILE A 17 -12.59 -23.73 14.24
C ILE A 17 -11.45 -24.25 13.34
N GLY A 18 -11.07 -25.51 13.56
CA GLY A 18 -10.00 -26.20 12.85
C GLY A 18 -8.61 -25.98 13.46
N LEU A 19 -8.48 -25.13 14.48
CA LEU A 19 -7.21 -24.85 15.15
C LEU A 19 -7.05 -25.64 16.45
N ASP A 20 -5.89 -26.27 16.62
CA ASP A 20 -5.46 -26.86 17.89
C ASP A 20 -4.80 -25.76 18.75
N LEU A 21 -5.62 -25.03 19.50
CA LEU A 21 -5.18 -23.88 20.29
C LEU A 21 -4.20 -24.28 21.40
N GLU A 22 -4.46 -25.38 22.10
CA GLU A 22 -3.61 -25.84 23.21
C GLU A 22 -2.20 -26.14 22.71
N ARG A 23 -2.08 -26.85 21.57
CA ARG A 23 -0.78 -27.10 20.95
C ARG A 23 -0.13 -25.81 20.47
N LEU A 24 -0.85 -24.95 19.73
CA LEU A 24 -0.30 -23.72 19.16
C LEU A 24 0.21 -22.76 20.24
N GLU A 25 -0.53 -22.61 21.35
CA GLU A 25 -0.11 -21.82 22.51
C GLU A 25 1.14 -22.41 23.17
N GLY A 26 1.20 -23.74 23.32
CA GLY A 26 2.37 -24.45 23.84
C GLY A 26 3.61 -24.28 22.96
N GLU A 27 3.48 -24.44 21.64
CA GLU A 27 4.55 -24.23 20.66
C GLU A 27 5.04 -22.77 20.65
N MET A 28 4.11 -21.81 20.72
CA MET A 28 4.45 -20.38 20.79
C MET A 28 5.21 -20.03 22.07
N LEU A 29 4.78 -20.57 23.22
CA LEU A 29 5.48 -20.36 24.49
C LEU A 29 6.90 -20.93 24.45
N ALA A 30 7.06 -22.15 23.93
CA ALA A 30 8.38 -22.78 23.77
C ALA A 30 9.28 -21.97 22.84
N TYR A 31 8.73 -21.44 21.74
CA TYR A 31 9.45 -20.56 20.82
C TYR A 31 9.90 -19.25 21.47
N HIS A 32 9.03 -18.60 22.25
CA HIS A 32 9.39 -17.38 22.98
C HIS A 32 10.49 -17.63 24.01
N GLN A 33 10.40 -18.73 24.78
CA GLN A 33 11.46 -19.12 25.72
C GLN A 33 12.79 -19.37 25.00
N TRP A 34 12.76 -20.09 23.87
CA TRP A 34 13.94 -20.35 23.05
C TRP A 34 14.62 -19.07 22.53
N LEU A 35 13.83 -18.07 22.15
CA LEU A 35 14.32 -16.74 21.73
C LEU A 35 14.89 -15.97 22.91
N ASP A 36 14.20 -15.97 24.05
CA ASP A 36 14.60 -15.25 25.25
C ASP A 36 15.94 -15.76 25.80
N GLU A 37 16.13 -17.08 25.87
CA GLU A 37 17.39 -17.70 26.29
C GLU A 37 18.57 -17.30 25.40
N ARG A 38 18.37 -17.33 24.07
CA ARG A 38 19.41 -16.92 23.10
C ARG A 38 19.70 -15.43 23.14
N ALA A 39 18.67 -14.62 23.35
CA ALA A 39 18.85 -13.19 23.56
C ALA A 39 19.66 -12.94 24.84
N ASP A 40 19.36 -13.63 25.94
CA ASP A 40 20.11 -13.52 27.19
C ASP A 40 21.56 -13.97 27.05
N ASP A 41 21.84 -15.03 26.28
CA ASP A 41 23.20 -15.44 25.94
C ASP A 41 23.96 -14.31 25.21
N ALA A 42 23.33 -13.66 24.23
CA ALA A 42 23.93 -12.55 23.51
C ALA A 42 24.16 -11.32 24.42
N TYR A 43 23.20 -10.99 25.28
CA TYR A 43 23.33 -9.91 26.26
C TYR A 43 24.43 -10.20 27.27
N ARG A 44 24.58 -11.44 27.73
CA ARG A 44 25.65 -11.84 28.66
C ARG A 44 27.03 -11.59 28.05
N ILE A 45 27.23 -11.98 26.79
CA ILE A 45 28.49 -11.74 26.06
C ILE A 45 28.72 -10.23 25.91
N ALA A 46 27.69 -9.49 25.49
CA ALA A 46 27.79 -8.05 25.30
C ALA A 46 28.09 -7.30 26.60
N GLU A 47 27.46 -7.69 27.72
CA GLU A 47 27.66 -7.08 29.03
C GLU A 47 29.06 -7.36 29.57
N GLN A 48 29.56 -8.59 29.45
CA GLN A 48 30.95 -8.93 29.76
C GLN A 48 31.94 -8.07 28.97
N ALA A 49 31.68 -7.85 27.67
CA ALA A 49 32.51 -6.99 26.83
C ALA A 49 32.43 -5.51 27.26
N ARG A 50 31.24 -5.01 27.61
CA ARG A 50 31.01 -3.63 28.06
C ARG A 50 31.66 -3.34 29.42
N GLN A 51 31.66 -4.31 30.34
CA GLN A 51 32.30 -4.20 31.66
C GLN A 51 33.81 -4.00 31.59
N LEU A 52 34.47 -4.38 30.48
CA LEU A 52 35.87 -4.02 30.23
C LEU A 52 36.08 -2.50 30.10
N GLY A 53 34.99 -1.71 29.99
CA GLY A 53 34.99 -0.25 29.97
C GLY A 53 35.74 0.35 28.78
N LEU A 54 35.84 -0.38 27.67
CA LEU A 54 36.48 0.08 26.43
C LEU A 54 35.54 0.97 25.60
N ASP A 55 34.26 1.04 25.97
CA ASP A 55 33.19 1.75 25.29
C ASP A 55 32.61 2.89 26.13
N HIS A 56 31.66 3.64 25.54
CA HIS A 56 31.05 4.84 26.15
C HIS A 56 30.44 4.55 27.52
N LYS A 57 29.65 3.48 27.59
CA LYS A 57 29.04 2.94 28.81
C LYS A 57 29.65 1.57 29.10
N ASP A 58 29.73 1.27 30.39
CA ASP A 58 30.14 -0.03 30.96
C ASP A 58 29.03 -1.08 30.98
N ARG A 59 27.85 -0.71 30.49
CA ARG A 59 26.69 -1.57 30.28
C ARG A 59 26.23 -1.54 28.83
N VAL A 60 25.42 -2.50 28.43
CA VAL A 60 24.73 -2.48 27.13
C VAL A 60 23.75 -1.29 27.07
N GLU A 61 23.79 -0.55 25.96
CA GLU A 61 23.02 0.68 25.75
C GLU A 61 21.64 0.45 25.10
N ILE A 62 21.38 -0.76 24.59
CA ILE A 62 20.09 -1.14 23.99
C ILE A 62 19.34 -1.98 25.01
N PRO A 63 18.34 -1.43 25.72
CA PRO A 63 17.64 -2.17 26.77
C PRO A 63 16.67 -3.20 26.18
N ARG A 64 16.53 -4.37 26.83
CA ARG A 64 15.48 -5.35 26.50
C ARG A 64 14.11 -4.85 26.95
N ALA A 65 13.05 -5.11 26.21
CA ALA A 65 11.67 -4.92 26.66
C ALA A 65 10.82 -6.08 26.18
N SER A 66 9.93 -6.59 27.04
CA SER A 66 9.04 -7.71 26.75
C SER A 66 7.80 -7.29 25.96
N ASP A 67 7.28 -6.10 26.23
CA ASP A 67 6.00 -5.62 25.72
C ASP A 67 6.01 -4.12 25.43
N LEU A 68 4.87 -3.60 24.95
CA LEU A 68 4.68 -2.17 24.66
C LEU A 68 4.90 -1.30 25.90
N ALA A 69 4.36 -1.72 27.04
CA ALA A 69 4.49 -1.02 28.31
C ALA A 69 5.96 -0.83 28.71
N GLY A 70 6.73 -1.92 28.74
CA GLY A 70 8.15 -1.91 29.05
C GLY A 70 8.99 -1.18 27.99
N ARG A 71 8.60 -1.20 26.71
CA ARG A 71 9.25 -0.38 25.67
C ARG A 71 9.05 1.10 25.93
N THR A 72 7.82 1.53 26.24
CA THR A 72 7.50 2.94 26.52
C THR A 72 8.30 3.47 27.69
N GLU A 73 8.31 2.75 28.81
CA GLU A 73 9.05 3.13 30.01
C GLU A 73 10.57 3.22 29.76
N LYS A 74 11.14 2.21 29.08
CA LYS A 74 12.58 2.18 28.78
C LYS A 74 12.99 3.22 27.74
N LEU A 75 12.12 3.53 26.78
CA LEU A 75 12.33 4.57 25.78
C LEU A 75 12.41 5.95 26.44
N LEU A 76 11.56 6.20 27.43
CA LEU A 76 11.40 7.50 28.10
C LEU A 76 12.10 7.57 29.47
N ILE A 77 13.02 6.65 29.77
CA ILE A 77 13.66 6.54 31.09
C ILE A 77 14.30 7.84 31.58
N GLU A 78 14.88 8.64 30.67
CA GLU A 78 15.48 9.93 31.01
C GLU A 78 14.44 11.03 31.30
N HIS A 79 13.22 10.90 30.76
CA HIS A 79 12.12 11.86 30.96
C HIS A 79 11.24 11.50 32.15
N LEU A 80 11.10 10.19 32.44
CA LEU A 80 10.26 9.68 33.52
C LEU A 80 10.88 9.87 34.92
N GLU A 81 12.20 10.06 35.02
CA GLU A 81 12.91 10.26 36.31
C GLU A 81 12.59 9.21 37.40
N GLY A 82 12.27 7.98 36.99
CA GLY A 82 11.90 6.88 37.89
C GLY A 82 10.39 6.72 38.13
N TYR A 83 9.54 7.51 37.48
CA TYR A 83 8.10 7.31 37.46
C TYR A 83 7.74 6.04 36.68
N GLU A 84 7.15 5.07 37.37
CA GLU A 84 6.75 3.78 36.78
C GLU A 84 5.44 3.96 36.00
N VAL A 85 5.45 3.57 34.73
CA VAL A 85 4.27 3.70 33.85
C VAL A 85 3.86 2.36 33.22
N ALA A 86 4.70 1.34 33.31
CA ALA A 86 4.49 0.11 32.57
C ALA A 86 3.24 -0.66 33.05
N ASP A 87 3.04 -0.81 34.36
CA ASP A 87 1.91 -1.57 34.89
C ASP A 87 0.57 -0.87 34.64
N ASP A 88 0.53 0.47 34.75
CA ASP A 88 -0.65 1.27 34.40
C ASP A 88 -1.02 1.10 32.91
N ILE A 89 -0.02 1.08 32.02
CA ILE A 89 -0.24 0.86 30.59
C ILE A 89 -0.81 -0.55 30.34
N ARG A 90 -0.30 -1.59 31.03
CA ARG A 90 -0.82 -2.96 30.89
C ARG A 90 -2.28 -3.04 31.30
N ALA A 91 -2.61 -2.53 32.48
CA ALA A 91 -3.97 -2.53 32.99
C ALA A 91 -4.94 -1.82 32.04
N LEU A 92 -4.54 -0.69 31.46
CA LEU A 92 -5.37 0.03 30.49
C LEU A 92 -5.53 -0.69 29.16
N LEU A 93 -4.49 -1.38 28.67
CA LEU A 93 -4.54 -2.13 27.40
C LEU A 93 -5.45 -3.37 27.47
N ASP A 94 -5.66 -3.93 28.65
CA ASP A 94 -6.58 -5.05 28.85
C ASP A 94 -8.05 -4.61 28.72
N GLU A 95 -8.35 -3.35 29.03
CA GLU A 95 -9.71 -2.80 29.01
C GLU A 95 -10.02 -1.94 27.77
N HIS A 96 -8.99 -1.33 27.17
CA HIS A 96 -9.13 -0.32 26.14
C HIS A 96 -8.21 -0.56 24.94
N ASP A 97 -8.64 -0.08 23.77
CA ASP A 97 -7.76 -0.08 22.60
C ASP A 97 -6.58 0.88 22.78
N ARG A 98 -5.53 0.68 21.99
CA ARG A 98 -4.27 1.43 22.10
C ARG A 98 -4.46 2.94 22.01
N GLU A 99 -5.30 3.41 21.08
CA GLU A 99 -5.53 4.84 20.89
C GLU A 99 -6.20 5.48 22.10
N THR A 100 -7.20 4.81 22.69
CA THR A 100 -7.85 5.30 23.93
C THR A 100 -6.88 5.23 25.10
N THR A 101 -6.17 4.11 25.25
CA THR A 101 -5.15 3.91 26.29
C THR A 101 -4.12 5.02 26.27
N SER A 102 -3.63 5.41 25.08
CA SER A 102 -2.62 6.46 24.94
C SER A 102 -3.06 7.82 25.45
N ILE A 103 -4.35 8.15 25.38
CA ILE A 103 -4.90 9.41 25.85
C ILE A 103 -5.05 9.37 27.37
N ILE A 104 -5.63 8.29 27.89
CA ILE A 104 -5.88 8.11 29.32
C ILE A 104 -4.55 8.09 30.09
N ILE A 105 -3.57 7.31 29.63
CA ILE A 105 -2.27 7.25 30.30
C ILE A 105 -1.54 8.59 30.24
N ALA A 106 -1.65 9.33 29.13
CA ALA A 106 -1.02 10.64 29.01
C ALA A 106 -1.59 11.64 30.03
N GLN A 107 -2.91 11.63 30.25
CA GLN A 107 -3.57 12.43 31.28
C GLN A 107 -3.16 11.97 32.69
N SER A 108 -3.15 10.67 32.95
CA SER A 108 -2.76 10.08 34.24
C SER A 108 -1.32 10.47 34.62
N VAL A 109 -0.37 10.29 33.70
CA VAL A 109 1.04 10.63 33.92
C VAL A 109 1.23 12.13 34.11
N ALA A 110 0.59 12.97 33.30
CA ALA A 110 0.68 14.42 33.47
C ALA A 110 0.13 14.88 34.83
N ARG A 111 -0.98 14.27 35.31
CA ARG A 111 -1.54 14.53 36.63
C ARG A 111 -0.58 14.05 37.74
N GLY A 112 -0.04 12.83 37.62
CA GLY A 112 0.89 12.26 38.58
C GLY A 112 2.17 13.08 38.74
N PHE A 113 2.76 13.55 37.64
CA PHE A 113 3.91 14.46 37.67
C PHE A 113 3.57 15.78 38.39
N ARG A 114 2.36 16.31 38.15
CA ARG A 114 1.91 17.52 38.82
C ARG A 114 1.75 17.32 40.33
N GLU A 115 1.22 16.18 40.75
CA GLU A 115 1.07 15.79 42.15
C GLU A 115 2.42 15.58 42.86
N GLN A 116 3.44 15.12 42.14
CA GLN A 116 4.82 15.00 42.63
C GLN A 116 5.57 16.34 42.74
N GLY A 117 4.93 17.45 42.36
CA GLY A 117 5.48 18.80 42.51
C GLY A 117 6.29 19.32 41.32
N TYR A 118 6.27 18.63 40.18
CA TYR A 118 6.88 19.15 38.95
C TYR A 118 6.10 20.35 38.39
N ASP A 119 6.78 21.15 37.58
CA ASP A 119 6.19 22.28 36.86
C ASP A 119 5.21 21.82 35.78
N LEU A 120 4.33 22.73 35.35
CA LEU A 120 3.29 22.40 34.38
C LEU A 120 3.88 22.04 33.01
N GLU A 121 4.92 22.72 32.55
CA GLU A 121 5.55 22.45 31.25
C GLU A 121 6.13 21.04 31.22
N LYS A 122 6.92 20.66 32.23
CA LYS A 122 7.44 19.29 32.34
C LYS A 122 6.34 18.24 32.45
N SER A 123 5.30 18.50 33.23
CA SER A 123 4.17 17.55 33.39
C SER A 123 3.46 17.28 32.05
N ILE A 124 3.26 18.33 31.23
CA ILE A 124 2.65 18.19 29.90
C ILE A 124 3.60 17.50 28.93
N ASP A 125 4.87 17.89 28.90
CA ASP A 125 5.89 17.29 28.00
C ASP A 125 6.00 15.79 28.23
N VAL A 126 6.14 15.35 29.50
CA VAL A 126 6.25 13.91 29.82
C VAL A 126 4.96 13.16 29.48
N GLY A 127 3.79 13.69 29.86
CA GLY A 127 2.50 13.06 29.52
C GLY A 127 2.30 12.92 28.01
N LEU A 128 2.64 13.95 27.23
CA LEU A 128 2.54 13.94 25.77
C LEU A 128 3.50 12.92 25.15
N ARG A 129 4.74 12.82 25.65
CA ARG A 129 5.71 11.83 25.18
C ARG A 129 5.27 10.42 25.49
N VAL A 130 4.73 10.14 26.68
CA VAL A 130 4.19 8.81 27.03
C VAL A 130 3.02 8.45 26.13
N GLY A 131 2.04 9.35 25.95
CA GLY A 131 0.91 9.10 25.06
C GLY A 131 1.35 8.84 23.61
N LEU A 132 2.27 9.65 23.09
CA LEU A 132 2.81 9.46 21.75
C LEU A 132 3.63 8.16 21.63
N ALA A 133 4.38 7.77 22.66
CA ALA A 133 5.11 6.51 22.69
C ALA A 133 4.15 5.31 22.64
N VAL A 134 3.08 5.31 23.43
CA VAL A 134 2.06 4.25 23.38
C VAL A 134 1.41 4.17 21.99
N LEU A 135 1.06 5.31 21.38
CA LEU A 135 0.51 5.35 20.02
C LEU A 135 1.46 4.81 18.95
N THR A 136 2.74 5.09 19.09
CA THR A 136 3.78 4.70 18.13
C THR A 136 4.45 3.38 18.50
N GLU A 137 3.81 2.62 19.38
CA GLU A 137 4.26 1.33 19.93
C GLU A 137 5.65 1.36 20.60
N ALA A 138 6.13 2.56 20.92
CA ALA A 138 7.49 2.87 21.35
C ALA A 138 8.57 2.33 20.40
N VAL A 139 8.25 2.19 19.11
CA VAL A 139 9.16 1.76 18.04
C VAL A 139 9.79 2.95 17.31
N LEU A 140 9.08 4.09 17.30
CA LEU A 140 9.48 5.27 16.54
C LEU A 140 10.25 6.26 17.42
N VAL A 141 11.14 7.02 16.79
CA VAL A 141 11.89 8.11 17.44
C VAL A 141 11.04 9.36 17.71
N ALA A 142 9.80 9.39 17.23
CA ALA A 142 8.92 10.55 17.32
C ALA A 142 8.69 11.07 18.77
N PRO A 143 8.52 10.23 19.81
CA PRO A 143 8.41 10.71 21.19
C PRO A 143 9.69 11.34 21.74
N LEU A 144 10.86 11.04 21.16
CA LEU A 144 12.15 11.58 21.59
C LEU A 144 12.55 12.81 20.77
N GLU A 145 12.58 12.66 19.44
CA GLU A 145 13.10 13.68 18.51
C GLU A 145 12.00 14.44 17.75
N GLY A 146 10.75 13.97 17.78
CA GLY A 146 9.64 14.60 17.07
C GLY A 146 9.03 15.78 17.82
N ILE A 147 9.13 15.78 19.14
CA ILE A 147 8.73 16.87 20.03
C ILE A 147 10.01 17.48 20.60
N SER A 148 10.34 18.72 20.20
CA SER A 148 11.52 19.41 20.72
C SER A 148 11.28 19.91 22.13
N GLU A 149 10.15 20.57 22.38
CA GLU A 149 9.75 21.07 23.70
C GLU A 149 8.24 21.38 23.75
N VAL A 150 7.73 21.56 24.97
CA VAL A 150 6.38 22.08 25.23
C VAL A 150 6.50 23.37 26.05
N ARG A 151 5.79 24.42 25.64
CA ARG A 151 5.79 25.73 26.32
C ARG A 151 4.38 26.16 26.70
N LEU A 152 4.26 26.93 27.78
CA LEU A 152 3.06 27.66 28.14
C LEU A 152 3.17 29.12 27.69
N LEU A 153 2.31 29.50 26.76
CA LEU A 153 2.25 30.85 26.20
C LEU A 153 0.95 31.54 26.62
N ASN A 154 0.86 32.86 26.39
CA ASN A 154 -0.28 33.68 26.80
C ASN A 154 -1.03 34.22 25.58
N ASN A 155 -2.36 34.08 25.60
CA ASN A 155 -3.28 34.71 24.65
C ASN A 155 -3.26 36.25 24.79
N MET A 156 -4.02 36.96 23.95
CA MET A 156 -4.19 38.42 24.04
C MET A 156 -4.91 38.86 25.32
N ASP A 157 -5.79 38.03 25.85
CA ASP A 157 -6.53 38.25 27.10
C ASP A 157 -5.72 37.88 28.36
N GLY A 158 -4.48 37.39 28.19
CA GLY A 158 -3.61 36.95 29.29
C GLY A 158 -3.84 35.52 29.77
N SER A 159 -4.81 34.78 29.20
CA SER A 159 -5.01 33.36 29.52
C SER A 159 -3.86 32.49 28.98
N GLN A 160 -3.46 31.48 29.76
CA GLN A 160 -2.42 30.54 29.37
C GLN A 160 -2.95 29.44 28.44
N PHE A 161 -2.15 29.06 27.45
CA PHE A 161 -2.42 27.93 26.54
C PHE A 161 -1.15 27.12 26.26
N VAL A 162 -1.33 25.90 25.76
CA VAL A 162 -0.22 24.98 25.43
C VAL A 162 0.26 25.21 23.99
N SER A 163 1.58 25.36 23.82
CA SER A 163 2.28 25.37 22.53
C SER A 163 3.21 24.16 22.45
N VAL A 164 3.02 23.31 21.45
CA VAL A 164 3.85 22.11 21.23
C VAL A 164 4.80 22.37 20.08
N HIS A 165 6.11 22.25 20.33
CA HIS A 165 7.13 22.46 19.31
C HIS A 165 7.48 21.13 18.62
N PHE A 166 7.00 20.99 17.39
CA PHE A 166 7.26 19.82 16.55
C PHE A 166 8.51 20.02 15.69
N ALA A 167 9.36 19.00 15.64
CA ALA A 167 10.54 18.97 14.79
C ALA A 167 10.32 18.06 13.56
N GLY A 168 11.17 18.22 12.53
CA GLY A 168 11.09 17.42 11.29
C GLY A 168 11.00 15.89 11.46
N PRO A 169 11.69 15.27 12.45
CA PRO A 169 11.57 13.84 12.74
C PRO A 169 10.15 13.35 13.06
N ILE A 170 9.21 14.24 13.42
CA ILE A 170 7.79 13.88 13.63
C ILE A 170 7.15 13.24 12.38
N ARG A 171 7.74 13.45 11.19
CA ARG A 171 7.30 12.76 9.95
C ARG A 171 7.33 11.24 10.08
N ALA A 172 8.28 10.70 10.84
CA ALA A 172 8.43 9.26 11.04
C ALA A 172 7.23 8.65 11.78
N ALA A 173 6.54 9.42 12.64
CA ALA A 173 5.35 8.98 13.36
C ALA A 173 4.17 8.66 12.41
N GLY A 174 4.17 9.25 11.21
CA GLY A 174 3.04 9.24 10.29
C GLY A 174 1.93 10.23 10.67
N GLY A 175 1.09 10.58 9.69
CA GLY A 175 0.06 11.61 9.84
C GLY A 175 -0.96 11.35 10.96
N THR A 176 -1.32 10.09 11.22
CA THR A 176 -2.29 9.77 12.27
C THR A 176 -1.71 10.04 13.66
N ALA A 177 -0.48 9.61 13.94
CA ALA A 177 0.16 9.90 15.21
C ALA A 177 0.47 11.40 15.39
N GLN A 178 0.81 12.12 14.31
CA GLN A 178 0.96 13.57 14.32
C GLN A 178 -0.31 14.28 14.81
N ALA A 179 -1.47 13.91 14.27
CA ALA A 179 -2.72 14.53 14.66
C ALA A 179 -3.18 14.10 16.06
N LEU A 180 -2.98 12.83 16.42
CA LEU A 180 -3.29 12.35 17.76
C LEU A 180 -2.38 12.97 18.83
N ALA A 181 -1.15 13.38 18.49
CA ALA A 181 -0.30 14.15 19.41
C ALA A 181 -0.95 15.50 19.77
N VAL A 182 -1.57 16.18 18.80
CA VAL A 182 -2.33 17.42 19.05
C VAL A 182 -3.55 17.13 19.92
N LEU A 183 -4.25 16.02 19.68
CA LEU A 183 -5.38 15.59 20.50
C LEU A 183 -4.97 15.28 21.94
N ILE A 184 -3.87 14.54 22.14
CA ILE A 184 -3.34 14.22 23.47
C ILE A 184 -2.97 15.50 24.22
N ALA A 185 -2.30 16.44 23.55
CA ALA A 185 -1.98 17.74 24.15
C ALA A 185 -3.26 18.50 24.57
N ASP A 186 -4.33 18.44 23.77
CA ASP A 186 -5.63 19.03 24.13
C ASP A 186 -6.25 18.36 25.37
N MET A 187 -6.14 17.04 25.48
CA MET A 187 -6.66 16.28 26.62
C MET A 187 -5.88 16.56 27.90
N ILE A 188 -4.55 16.60 27.84
CA ILE A 188 -3.70 16.94 28.98
C ILE A 188 -3.99 18.37 29.46
N ARG A 189 -4.13 19.34 28.55
CA ARG A 189 -4.39 20.73 28.97
C ARG A 189 -5.73 20.86 29.71
N ARG A 190 -6.75 20.09 29.31
CA ARG A 190 -8.06 20.09 29.97
C ARG A 190 -7.95 19.49 31.36
N GLU A 191 -7.21 18.40 31.47
CA GLU A 191 -6.92 17.74 32.74
C GLU A 191 -6.21 18.67 33.74
N LEU A 192 -5.26 19.46 33.26
CA LEU A 192 -4.50 20.42 34.07
C LEU A 192 -5.15 21.81 34.16
N ASN A 193 -6.40 21.98 33.70
CA ASN A 193 -7.17 23.24 33.71
C ASN A 193 -6.49 24.43 33.02
N ILE A 194 -5.84 24.19 31.88
CA ILE A 194 -5.20 25.22 31.04
C ILE A 194 -6.17 25.66 29.93
N GLY A 195 -6.16 26.97 29.63
CA GLY A 195 -7.00 27.59 28.61
C GLY A 195 -6.76 27.06 27.19
N HIS A 196 -7.66 27.40 26.27
CA HIS A 196 -7.51 27.05 24.86
C HIS A 196 -6.71 28.13 24.12
N TYR A 197 -6.02 27.73 23.06
CA TYR A 197 -5.31 28.65 22.17
C TYR A 197 -6.30 29.54 21.39
N GLN A 198 -6.04 30.84 21.37
CA GLN A 198 -6.79 31.83 20.58
C GLN A 198 -5.85 32.50 19.56
N PRO A 199 -5.79 31.99 18.31
CA PRO A 199 -4.87 32.50 17.31
C PRO A 199 -5.20 33.93 16.90
N THR A 200 -4.16 34.74 16.72
CA THR A 200 -4.25 36.06 16.09
C THR A 200 -4.16 35.94 14.57
N ASP A 201 -4.73 36.90 13.83
CA ASP A 201 -4.66 36.88 12.36
C ASP A 201 -3.22 36.78 11.80
N PRO A 202 -2.22 37.50 12.35
CA PRO A 202 -0.83 37.34 11.91
C PRO A 202 -0.27 35.92 12.08
N GLU A 203 -0.71 35.18 13.11
CA GLU A 203 -0.27 33.79 13.33
C GLU A 203 -0.87 32.84 12.28
N VAL A 204 -2.15 33.04 11.93
CA VAL A 204 -2.82 32.24 10.90
C VAL A 204 -2.24 32.53 9.51
N GLU A 205 -2.03 33.81 9.18
CA GLU A 205 -1.45 34.23 7.90
C GLU A 205 0.02 33.79 7.77
N ARG A 206 0.77 33.74 8.87
CA ARG A 206 2.12 33.16 8.89
C ARG A 206 2.11 31.69 8.46
N VAL A 207 1.17 30.87 8.96
CA VAL A 207 1.07 29.47 8.54
C VAL A 207 0.72 29.36 7.06
N LYS A 208 -0.19 30.19 6.55
CA LYS A 208 -0.52 30.25 5.11
C LYS A 208 0.71 30.59 4.25
N GLU A 209 1.50 31.59 4.67
CA GLU A 209 2.74 31.96 3.99
C GLU A 209 3.78 30.83 4.01
N GLU A 210 3.95 30.16 5.15
CA GLU A 210 4.86 29.01 5.27
C GLU A 210 4.47 27.88 4.30
N PHE A 211 3.19 27.53 4.18
CA PHE A 211 2.72 26.54 3.20
C PHE A 211 2.97 26.98 1.74
N GLY A 212 2.82 28.28 1.44
CA GLY A 212 3.09 28.85 0.11
C GLY A 212 4.57 28.82 -0.28
N LEU A 213 5.47 29.07 0.69
CA LEU A 213 6.92 29.10 0.48
C LEU A 213 7.56 27.70 0.56
N TYR A 214 6.92 26.74 1.23
CA TYR A 214 7.50 25.42 1.43
C TYR A 214 7.66 24.64 0.12
N ARG A 215 8.92 24.35 -0.23
CA ARG A 215 9.29 23.56 -1.41
C ARG A 215 9.45 22.07 -1.12
N GLY A 216 9.37 21.67 0.14
CA GLY A 216 9.37 20.26 0.51
C GLY A 216 8.11 19.54 0.00
N ASN A 217 8.26 18.23 -0.22
CA ASN A 217 7.17 17.41 -0.73
C ASN A 217 6.24 17.02 0.43
N LEU A 218 5.00 17.51 0.40
CA LEU A 218 3.94 17.21 1.37
C LEU A 218 2.95 16.22 0.75
N GLN A 219 2.46 15.26 1.54
CA GLN A 219 1.43 14.31 1.09
C GLN A 219 0.09 14.99 0.80
N TYR A 220 -0.19 16.07 1.50
CA TYR A 220 -1.36 16.92 1.32
C TYR A 220 -0.94 18.37 1.53
N ARG A 221 -1.33 19.24 0.60
CA ARG A 221 -1.16 20.68 0.72
C ARG A 221 -2.54 21.28 0.94
N PRO A 222 -2.88 21.68 2.17
CA PRO A 222 -4.17 22.28 2.43
C PRO A 222 -4.29 23.63 1.70
N SER A 223 -5.50 23.98 1.30
CA SER A 223 -5.80 25.31 0.77
C SER A 223 -5.67 26.37 1.87
N PRO A 224 -5.52 27.67 1.52
CA PRO A 224 -5.53 28.74 2.52
C PRO A 224 -6.77 28.73 3.42
N ASP A 225 -7.94 28.35 2.88
CA ASP A 225 -9.19 28.26 3.65
C ASP A 225 -9.17 27.08 4.64
N GLU A 226 -8.63 25.94 4.22
CA GLU A 226 -8.47 24.78 5.10
C GLU A 226 -7.48 25.06 6.23
N ILE A 227 -6.40 25.81 5.94
CA ILE A 227 -5.43 26.26 6.95
C ILE A 227 -6.12 27.19 7.95
N ASP A 228 -6.89 28.17 7.46
CA ASP A 228 -7.61 29.13 8.33
C ASP A 228 -8.57 28.40 9.28
N GLU A 229 -9.39 27.49 8.75
CA GLU A 229 -10.37 26.72 9.53
C GLU A 229 -9.69 25.85 10.60
N ILE A 230 -8.65 25.09 10.24
CA ILE A 230 -7.97 24.18 11.16
C ILE A 230 -7.17 24.94 12.20
N VAL A 231 -6.39 25.96 11.82
CA VAL A 231 -5.55 26.70 12.77
C VAL A 231 -6.41 27.48 13.77
N ARG A 232 -7.53 28.09 13.32
CA ARG A 232 -8.44 28.83 14.21
C ARG A 232 -9.23 27.96 15.16
N ALA A 233 -9.58 26.74 14.74
CA ALA A 233 -10.33 25.82 15.58
C ALA A 233 -9.45 24.99 16.52
N CYS A 234 -8.15 24.87 16.25
CA CYS A 234 -7.25 24.02 17.03
C CYS A 234 -7.02 24.59 18.44
N PRO A 235 -7.35 23.84 19.51
CA PRO A 235 -7.28 24.33 20.89
C PRO A 235 -5.86 24.40 21.47
N VAL A 236 -4.87 23.88 20.75
CA VAL A 236 -3.45 23.86 21.09
C VAL A 236 -2.67 24.49 19.93
N MET A 237 -1.64 25.27 20.23
CA MET A 237 -0.81 25.86 19.18
C MET A 237 0.18 24.81 18.63
N VAL A 238 0.04 24.49 17.35
CA VAL A 238 1.01 23.67 16.61
C VAL A 238 2.17 24.58 16.19
N ASN A 239 3.31 24.43 16.85
CA ASN A 239 4.49 25.28 16.65
C ASN A 239 5.74 24.38 16.42
N GLY A 240 6.93 24.96 16.32
CA GLY A 240 8.14 24.19 16.06
C GLY A 240 9.35 25.02 15.69
N GLU A 241 10.51 24.37 15.61
CA GLU A 241 11.76 24.99 15.20
C GLU A 241 11.81 25.24 13.68
N SER A 242 12.59 26.23 13.28
CA SER A 242 12.88 26.50 11.87
C SER A 242 13.72 25.39 11.27
N THR A 243 13.19 24.71 10.25
CA THR A 243 13.91 23.62 9.58
C THR A 243 14.51 24.03 8.25
N GLU A 244 13.92 25.02 7.58
CA GLU A 244 14.37 25.51 6.27
C GLU A 244 15.20 26.79 6.41
N ARG A 245 16.04 27.06 5.41
CA ARG A 245 16.83 28.29 5.34
C ARG A 245 16.06 29.50 4.79
N ILE A 246 14.82 29.27 4.33
CA ILE A 246 13.97 30.28 3.70
C ILE A 246 13.25 31.06 4.80
N GLU A 247 13.25 32.39 4.68
CA GLU A 247 12.59 33.33 5.60
C GLU A 247 11.24 33.79 5.03
N CYS A 248 10.25 33.95 5.90
CA CYS A 248 8.95 34.51 5.59
C CYS A 248 9.08 36.04 5.46
N ALA A 249 8.58 36.60 4.36
CA ALA A 249 8.74 38.01 4.01
C ALA A 249 7.61 38.87 4.56
N GLY A 250 6.38 38.37 4.57
CA GLY A 250 5.20 39.09 5.05
C GLY A 250 5.09 39.06 6.58
N TYR A 251 4.98 37.85 7.13
CA TYR A 251 4.73 37.61 8.55
C TYR A 251 5.97 37.04 9.25
N GLY A 252 7.15 37.63 9.03
CA GLY A 252 8.42 37.12 9.56
C GLY A 252 8.53 37.13 11.10
N ASN A 253 8.09 38.21 11.76
CA ASN A 253 8.15 38.32 13.22
C ASN A 253 6.73 38.36 13.80
N VAL A 254 6.35 37.30 14.50
CA VAL A 254 5.02 37.14 15.11
C VAL A 254 5.20 36.80 16.58
N ARG A 255 4.34 37.32 17.47
CA ARG A 255 4.52 37.31 18.93
C ARG A 255 4.91 35.95 19.52
N ASN A 256 4.22 34.88 19.14
CA ASN A 256 4.41 33.54 19.70
C ASN A 256 5.30 32.64 18.82
N ILE A 257 6.05 33.22 17.88
CA ILE A 257 6.93 32.50 16.94
C ILE A 257 8.33 33.10 17.02
N ASP A 258 9.30 32.30 17.48
CA ASP A 258 10.65 32.76 17.82
C ASP A 258 11.47 33.22 16.60
N GLU A 259 11.32 32.55 15.46
CA GLU A 259 12.16 32.75 14.27
C GLU A 259 11.36 33.07 13.00
N ALA A 260 11.96 33.81 12.08
CA ALA A 260 11.34 34.20 10.80
C ALA A 260 11.39 33.13 9.70
N ARG A 261 11.97 31.96 9.98
CA ARG A 261 12.14 30.88 8.99
C ARG A 261 11.01 29.87 9.01
N ILE A 262 10.92 29.08 7.94
CA ILE A 262 9.85 28.08 7.78
C ILE A 262 10.05 26.92 8.77
N ARG A 263 8.97 26.61 9.49
CA ARG A 263 8.88 25.52 10.48
C ARG A 263 8.31 24.26 9.84
N GLY A 264 9.17 23.35 9.38
CA GLY A 264 8.74 22.14 8.67
C GLY A 264 7.88 21.19 9.52
N GLY A 265 8.11 21.11 10.83
CA GLY A 265 7.30 20.30 11.75
C GLY A 265 5.82 20.72 11.77
N VAL A 266 5.57 22.04 11.78
CA VAL A 266 4.22 22.63 11.75
C VAL A 266 3.48 22.23 10.48
N LEU A 267 4.14 22.36 9.33
CA LEU A 267 3.57 22.04 8.02
C LEU A 267 3.22 20.55 7.89
N LEU A 268 4.02 19.67 8.49
CA LEU A 268 3.75 18.24 8.51
C LEU A 268 2.52 17.91 9.37
N VAL A 269 2.47 18.42 10.61
CA VAL A 269 1.38 18.13 11.54
C VAL A 269 0.05 18.69 11.05
N ILE A 270 0.02 19.92 10.52
CA ILE A 270 -1.21 20.52 9.98
C ILE A 270 -1.59 19.82 8.67
N GLY A 271 -0.68 19.73 7.70
CA GLY A 271 -0.98 19.22 6.36
C GLY A 271 -1.16 17.71 6.29
N GLU A 272 -0.15 16.94 6.72
CA GLU A 272 -0.17 15.46 6.64
C GLU A 272 -0.90 14.81 7.83
N GLY A 273 -1.02 15.51 8.95
CA GLY A 273 -1.77 15.08 10.12
C GLY A 273 -3.22 15.57 10.10
N MET A 274 -3.47 16.76 10.63
CA MET A 274 -4.81 17.29 10.90
C MET A 274 -5.71 17.31 9.67
N CYS A 275 -5.25 17.86 8.54
CA CYS A 275 -6.07 17.94 7.33
C CYS A 275 -6.20 16.58 6.62
N LEU A 276 -5.09 15.94 6.26
CA LEU A 276 -5.11 14.69 5.49
C LEU A 276 -5.76 13.51 6.24
N LYS A 277 -5.64 13.48 7.58
CA LYS A 277 -6.17 12.38 8.41
C LYS A 277 -7.44 12.75 9.16
N ALA A 278 -8.06 13.89 8.87
CA ALA A 278 -9.34 14.31 9.46
C ALA A 278 -10.40 13.17 9.54
N PRO A 279 -10.66 12.36 8.48
CA PRO A 279 -11.66 11.28 8.58
C PRO A 279 -11.30 10.17 9.56
N LYS A 280 -10.00 9.91 9.77
CA LYS A 280 -9.55 8.89 10.74
C LYS A 280 -9.63 9.44 12.16
N ILE A 281 -9.28 10.72 12.35
CA ILE A 281 -9.37 11.42 13.65
C ILE A 281 -10.84 11.53 14.10
N GLN A 282 -11.75 11.86 13.17
CA GLN A 282 -13.19 11.93 13.40
C GLN A 282 -13.72 10.68 14.12
N LYS A 283 -13.34 9.48 13.66
CA LYS A 283 -13.77 8.21 14.26
C LYS A 283 -13.36 8.11 15.74
N HIS A 284 -12.18 8.62 16.10
CA HIS A 284 -11.70 8.59 17.48
C HIS A 284 -12.38 9.66 18.34
N THR A 285 -12.55 10.88 17.82
CA THR A 285 -13.21 11.97 18.55
C THR A 285 -14.69 11.67 18.80
N GLU A 286 -15.38 11.03 17.85
CA GLU A 286 -16.77 10.57 17.99
C GLU A 286 -16.89 9.43 19.01
N ARG A 287 -15.99 8.45 18.95
CA ARG A 287 -15.97 7.33 19.91
C ARG A 287 -15.74 7.78 21.35
N LEU A 288 -14.86 8.77 21.54
CA LEU A 288 -14.52 9.34 22.85
C LEU A 288 -15.46 10.47 23.28
N ASN A 289 -16.45 10.83 22.44
CA ASN A 289 -17.40 11.92 22.66
C ASN A 289 -16.73 13.24 23.12
N LEU A 290 -15.66 13.64 22.42
CA LEU A 290 -14.82 14.77 22.84
C LEU A 290 -15.43 16.13 22.45
N PRO A 291 -15.80 16.99 23.42
CA PRO A 291 -16.37 18.29 23.11
C PRO A 291 -15.31 19.23 22.52
N GLY A 292 -15.69 20.06 21.55
CA GLY A 292 -14.80 21.05 20.91
C GLY A 292 -14.00 20.54 19.70
N TRP A 293 -14.13 19.26 19.32
CA TRP A 293 -13.51 18.69 18.10
C TRP A 293 -14.49 18.56 16.91
N GLU A 294 -15.67 19.17 17.01
CA GLU A 294 -16.71 19.15 15.96
C GLU A 294 -16.23 19.74 14.63
N PHE A 295 -15.21 20.60 14.66
CA PHE A 295 -14.60 21.17 13.45
C PHE A 295 -13.94 20.10 12.56
N ILE A 296 -13.38 19.03 13.13
CA ILE A 296 -12.82 17.92 12.34
C ILE A 296 -13.94 17.13 11.68
N THR A 297 -15.07 16.95 12.35
CA THR A 297 -16.27 16.32 11.76
C THR A 297 -16.78 17.13 10.57
N LYS A 298 -16.89 18.45 10.74
CA LYS A 298 -17.28 19.39 9.66
C LYS A 298 -16.26 19.38 8.51
N PHE A 299 -14.97 19.38 8.83
CA PHE A 299 -13.90 19.34 7.83
C PHE A 299 -13.92 18.02 7.04
N ALA A 300 -14.10 16.89 7.72
CA ALA A 300 -14.20 15.57 7.10
C ALA A 300 -15.50 15.40 6.28
N SER A 301 -16.59 16.07 6.67
CA SER A 301 -17.87 16.06 5.95
C SER A 301 -17.88 16.95 4.70
N ARG A 302 -17.05 18.00 4.61
CA ARG A 302 -16.96 18.86 3.41
C ARG A 302 -16.61 18.10 2.12
N GLY A 303 -15.92 16.96 2.23
CA GLY A 303 -15.67 16.06 1.10
C GLY A 303 -16.85 15.15 0.70
N LYS A 304 -17.92 15.12 1.51
CA LYS A 304 -19.16 14.35 1.33
C LYS A 304 -20.40 15.23 1.12
N GLU A 305 -20.32 16.54 1.42
CA GLU A 305 -21.43 17.50 1.38
C GLU A 305 -21.99 17.81 -0.03
N SER A 306 -21.46 17.19 -1.09
CA SER A 306 -22.13 17.19 -2.39
C SER A 306 -23.25 16.15 -2.50
N GLU A 307 -23.49 15.30 -1.49
CA GLU A 307 -24.71 14.50 -1.41
C GLU A 307 -25.86 15.37 -0.85
N SER A 308 -26.57 16.06 -1.74
CA SER A 308 -27.85 16.68 -1.40
C SER A 308 -28.79 15.64 -0.79
N THR A 309 -29.36 15.97 0.37
CA THR A 309 -30.35 15.18 1.12
C THR A 309 -31.72 15.08 0.42
N ASP A 310 -31.78 15.11 -0.91
CA ASP A 310 -32.98 14.77 -1.66
C ASP A 310 -33.05 13.25 -1.81
N LYS A 311 -33.88 12.60 -0.98
CA LYS A 311 -34.18 11.16 -1.01
C LYS A 311 -34.79 10.66 -2.35
N ALA A 312 -34.87 11.52 -3.38
CA ALA A 312 -35.37 11.21 -4.72
C ALA A 312 -34.29 11.26 -5.82
N ALA A 313 -33.04 11.62 -5.51
CA ALA A 313 -31.99 11.71 -6.52
C ALA A 313 -31.39 10.34 -6.90
N PHE A 314 -31.19 10.10 -8.19
CA PHE A 314 -30.53 8.91 -8.72
C PHE A 314 -29.10 8.77 -8.17
N LYS A 315 -28.76 7.61 -7.60
CA LYS A 315 -27.41 7.28 -7.14
C LYS A 315 -26.82 6.19 -8.03
N SER A 316 -25.88 6.59 -8.87
CA SER A 316 -25.13 5.67 -9.73
C SER A 316 -24.41 4.60 -8.90
N GLN A 317 -24.43 3.37 -9.40
CA GLN A 317 -23.68 2.24 -8.84
C GLN A 317 -22.32 2.05 -9.53
N GLN A 318 -21.99 2.87 -10.53
CA GLN A 318 -20.70 2.82 -11.20
C GLN A 318 -19.55 3.09 -10.23
N ILE A 319 -18.45 2.39 -10.50
CA ILE A 319 -17.23 2.54 -9.75
C ILE A 319 -16.47 3.73 -10.33
N THR A 320 -16.25 4.76 -9.53
CA THR A 320 -15.49 5.93 -9.98
C THR A 320 -14.00 5.57 -10.20
N PRO A 321 -13.42 5.90 -11.38
CA PRO A 321 -11.99 5.73 -11.63
C PRO A 321 -11.13 6.61 -10.71
N ILE A 322 -9.98 6.10 -10.24
CA ILE A 322 -9.05 6.87 -9.39
C ILE A 322 -7.76 7.18 -10.16
N THR A 323 -7.60 8.41 -10.63
CA THR A 323 -6.43 8.83 -11.44
C THR A 323 -5.22 9.28 -10.63
N LYS A 324 -5.33 9.33 -9.29
CA LYS A 324 -4.28 9.91 -8.42
C LYS A 324 -2.94 9.18 -8.54
N PHE A 325 -2.94 7.87 -8.78
CA PHE A 325 -1.71 7.11 -8.93
C PHE A 325 -0.93 7.52 -10.19
N MET A 326 -1.60 8.01 -11.24
CA MET A 326 -1.00 8.45 -12.51
C MET A 326 -0.26 9.79 -12.43
N ARG A 327 -0.35 10.53 -11.32
CA ARG A 327 0.41 11.78 -11.13
C ARG A 327 1.89 11.49 -10.89
N ASP A 328 2.77 12.39 -11.34
CA ASP A 328 4.22 12.32 -11.13
C ASP A 328 4.84 11.01 -11.66
N ILE A 329 4.61 10.69 -12.93
CA ILE A 329 5.31 9.59 -13.60
C ILE A 329 6.77 10.03 -13.80
N ILE A 330 7.69 9.20 -13.31
CA ILE A 330 9.13 9.44 -13.40
C ILE A 330 9.63 8.58 -14.56
N ALA A 331 10.55 9.13 -15.35
CA ALA A 331 11.23 8.36 -16.40
C ALA A 331 11.82 7.05 -15.84
N GLY A 332 11.63 5.95 -16.59
CA GLY A 332 12.05 4.61 -16.17
C GLY A 332 11.09 3.90 -15.20
N ARG A 333 9.90 4.46 -14.93
CA ARG A 333 8.83 3.78 -14.16
C ARG A 333 7.61 3.55 -15.06
N PRO A 334 7.45 2.35 -15.64
CA PRO A 334 6.35 2.06 -16.55
C PRO A 334 4.99 2.13 -15.85
N VAL A 335 3.96 2.38 -16.66
CA VAL A 335 2.55 2.23 -16.30
C VAL A 335 2.12 0.88 -16.84
N PHE A 336 1.51 0.06 -15.99
CA PHE A 336 1.06 -1.28 -16.37
C PHE A 336 -0.45 -1.31 -16.70
N GLY A 337 -1.23 -0.31 -16.26
CA GLY A 337 -2.63 -0.19 -16.66
C GLY A 337 -3.26 1.12 -16.20
N GLY A 338 -4.17 1.66 -17.02
CA GLY A 338 -5.00 2.81 -16.69
C GLY A 338 -6.09 2.48 -15.67
N PRO A 339 -6.78 3.49 -15.11
CA PRO A 339 -7.78 3.29 -14.07
C PRO A 339 -9.03 2.59 -14.63
N LEU A 340 -9.41 1.44 -14.06
CA LEU A 340 -10.52 0.59 -14.51
C LEU A 340 -10.51 0.17 -15.99
N GLN A 341 -9.37 0.27 -16.68
CA GLN A 341 -9.29 -0.01 -18.12
C GLN A 341 -9.06 -1.51 -18.41
N PRO A 342 -9.68 -2.06 -19.47
CA PRO A 342 -9.29 -3.34 -20.08
C PRO A 342 -7.77 -3.43 -20.33
N GLY A 343 -7.22 -4.64 -20.21
CA GLY A 343 -5.78 -4.91 -20.29
C GLY A 343 -4.99 -4.67 -19.00
N GLY A 344 -5.51 -3.88 -18.07
CA GLY A 344 -4.99 -3.78 -16.70
C GLY A 344 -5.20 -5.09 -15.91
N PHE A 345 -4.61 -5.19 -14.71
CA PHE A 345 -4.73 -6.42 -13.93
C PHE A 345 -6.17 -6.69 -13.48
N ARG A 346 -6.66 -7.90 -13.72
CA ARG A 346 -7.98 -8.35 -13.26
C ARG A 346 -7.96 -8.55 -11.75
N LEU A 347 -8.91 -7.94 -11.03
CA LEU A 347 -8.96 -8.07 -9.57
C LEU A 347 -9.42 -9.48 -9.18
N ARG A 348 -8.60 -10.17 -8.39
CA ARG A 348 -8.99 -11.40 -7.69
C ARG A 348 -8.89 -11.18 -6.20
N TYR A 349 -9.97 -11.47 -5.46
CA TYR A 349 -9.89 -11.46 -4.01
C TYR A 349 -9.18 -12.71 -3.53
N GLY A 350 -8.19 -12.53 -2.65
CA GLY A 350 -7.44 -13.64 -2.08
C GLY A 350 -6.24 -13.15 -1.29
N ARG A 351 -5.66 -14.04 -0.49
CA ARG A 351 -4.42 -13.77 0.24
C ARG A 351 -3.46 -14.93 0.02
N ALA A 352 -2.54 -14.75 -0.92
CA ALA A 352 -1.48 -15.71 -1.12
C ALA A 352 -0.57 -15.79 0.13
N ARG A 353 0.18 -16.90 0.27
CA ARG A 353 1.12 -17.10 1.39
C ARG A 353 2.10 -15.94 1.58
N PRO A 354 2.70 -15.35 0.51
CA PRO A 354 3.54 -14.18 0.62
C PRO A 354 2.77 -12.85 0.48
N SER A 355 1.55 -12.72 1.03
CA SER A 355 0.68 -11.56 0.79
C SER A 355 -0.10 -11.09 2.03
N GLY A 356 -0.83 -9.98 1.90
CA GLY A 356 -1.41 -9.21 3.00
C GLY A 356 -0.43 -8.15 3.52
N LEU A 357 -0.79 -7.41 4.58
CA LEU A 357 0.05 -6.33 5.15
C LEU A 357 0.57 -5.35 4.07
N ALA A 358 -0.33 -4.85 3.21
CA ALA A 358 -0.02 -3.99 2.07
C ALA A 358 0.81 -4.65 0.95
N ALA A 359 0.85 -5.98 0.88
CA ALA A 359 1.30 -6.71 -0.30
C ALA A 359 0.12 -7.21 -1.14
N ALA A 360 0.33 -7.26 -2.45
CA ALA A 360 -0.55 -7.88 -3.43
C ALA A 360 0.26 -8.90 -4.24
N SER A 361 -0.40 -9.87 -4.84
CA SER A 361 0.28 -10.94 -5.56
C SER A 361 -0.16 -11.06 -7.00
N THR A 362 0.76 -11.44 -7.88
CA THR A 362 0.47 -11.68 -9.30
C THR A 362 1.25 -12.89 -9.80
N ASN A 363 0.87 -13.42 -10.95
CA ASN A 363 1.51 -14.58 -11.54
C ASN A 363 2.94 -14.25 -11.97
N THR A 364 3.86 -15.22 -11.78
CA THR A 364 5.27 -15.05 -12.12
C THR A 364 5.49 -14.85 -13.63
N ALA A 365 4.70 -15.50 -14.50
CA ALA A 365 4.70 -15.25 -15.94
C ALA A 365 4.30 -13.81 -16.27
N SER A 366 3.36 -13.20 -15.54
CA SER A 366 3.01 -11.78 -15.70
C SER A 366 4.17 -10.85 -15.36
N MET A 367 4.94 -11.17 -14.32
CA MET A 367 6.15 -10.43 -13.96
C MET A 367 7.19 -10.46 -15.08
N LEU A 368 7.43 -11.65 -15.66
CA LEU A 368 8.35 -11.84 -16.78
C LEU A 368 7.85 -11.15 -18.07
N ALA A 369 6.53 -11.15 -18.29
CA ALA A 369 5.92 -10.57 -19.48
C ALA A 369 6.02 -9.06 -19.53
N LEU A 370 6.11 -8.41 -18.36
CA LEU A 370 6.29 -6.98 -18.22
C LEU A 370 7.77 -6.59 -18.11
N ASP A 371 8.61 -7.29 -18.88
CA ASP A 371 10.06 -7.08 -19.01
C ASP A 371 10.82 -7.02 -17.69
N ASP A 372 10.44 -7.85 -16.72
CA ASP A 372 11.10 -7.96 -15.42
C ASP A 372 11.11 -6.63 -14.62
N PHE A 373 10.29 -5.64 -15.00
CA PHE A 373 10.11 -4.40 -14.22
C PHE A 373 9.39 -4.65 -12.91
N ILE A 374 8.56 -5.70 -12.87
CA ILE A 374 7.92 -6.19 -11.66
C ILE A 374 8.75 -7.36 -11.16
N THR A 375 9.33 -7.20 -9.99
CA THR A 375 10.06 -8.25 -9.27
C THR A 375 9.49 -8.43 -7.87
N ILE A 376 9.95 -9.46 -7.16
CA ILE A 376 9.56 -9.70 -5.77
C ILE A 376 10.00 -8.51 -4.90
N GLY A 377 9.04 -7.86 -4.25
CA GLY A 377 9.28 -6.68 -3.42
C GLY A 377 9.31 -5.35 -4.18
N THR A 378 9.08 -5.36 -5.51
CA THR A 378 8.80 -4.12 -6.24
C THR A 378 7.53 -3.49 -5.68
N GLN A 379 7.63 -2.21 -5.30
CA GLN A 379 6.49 -1.42 -4.89
C GLN A 379 5.74 -0.94 -6.12
N MET A 380 4.48 -1.32 -6.27
CA MET A 380 3.56 -0.78 -7.26
C MET A 380 2.67 0.30 -6.64
N LYS A 381 2.42 1.39 -7.37
CA LYS A 381 1.33 2.31 -7.04
C LYS A 381 0.07 1.79 -7.72
N ILE A 382 -0.97 1.58 -6.93
CA ILE A 382 -2.23 0.99 -7.38
C ILE A 382 -3.36 2.01 -7.30
N GLU A 383 -4.38 1.79 -8.13
CA GLU A 383 -5.59 2.59 -8.15
C GLU A 383 -6.41 2.42 -6.85
N ARG A 384 -6.51 1.18 -6.36
CA ARG A 384 -7.32 0.74 -5.22
C ARG A 384 -6.78 -0.60 -4.68
N PRO A 385 -7.03 -0.97 -3.41
CA PRO A 385 -7.68 -0.19 -2.35
C PRO A 385 -6.76 0.84 -1.67
N GLY A 386 -5.44 0.63 -1.74
CA GLY A 386 -4.42 1.48 -1.12
C GLY A 386 -3.77 2.45 -2.10
N LYS A 387 -2.75 3.18 -1.63
CA LYS A 387 -1.91 4.05 -2.48
C LYS A 387 -0.80 3.28 -3.21
N ALA A 388 -0.33 2.21 -2.60
CA ALA A 388 0.75 1.38 -3.09
C ALA A 388 0.67 0.00 -2.42
N CYS A 389 1.26 -0.99 -3.07
CA CYS A 389 1.47 -2.32 -2.51
C CYS A 389 2.86 -2.84 -2.90
N ALA A 390 3.41 -3.75 -2.10
CA ALA A 390 4.55 -4.58 -2.53
C ALA A 390 4.02 -5.76 -3.36
N ILE A 391 4.77 -6.19 -4.37
CA ILE A 391 4.38 -7.33 -5.21
C ILE A 391 5.08 -8.60 -4.79
N THR A 392 4.32 -9.70 -4.75
CA THR A 392 4.80 -11.06 -4.49
C THR A 392 4.23 -12.07 -5.49
N PRO A 393 4.86 -13.23 -5.67
CA PRO A 393 4.40 -14.21 -6.65
C PRO A 393 3.19 -15.00 -6.15
N CYS A 394 2.29 -15.35 -7.07
CA CYS A 394 1.17 -16.26 -6.85
C CYS A 394 0.96 -17.17 -8.07
N ASP A 395 1.39 -18.43 -7.96
CA ASP A 395 1.30 -19.39 -9.09
C ASP A 395 -0.13 -19.89 -9.35
N GLU A 396 -1.06 -19.72 -8.39
CA GLU A 396 -2.49 -20.04 -8.56
C GLU A 396 -3.27 -18.96 -9.32
N SER A 397 -2.70 -17.76 -9.44
CA SER A 397 -3.32 -16.67 -10.19
C SER A 397 -3.10 -16.83 -11.69
N GLU A 398 -4.08 -16.40 -12.49
CA GLU A 398 -3.96 -16.45 -13.94
C GLU A 398 -2.88 -15.49 -14.44
N GLY A 399 -2.05 -15.97 -15.37
CA GLY A 399 -0.99 -15.21 -16.03
C GLY A 399 -1.49 -14.31 -17.16
N PRO A 400 -0.55 -13.75 -17.96
CA PRO A 400 -0.89 -12.79 -18.99
C PRO A 400 -1.53 -13.48 -20.20
N TRP A 401 -2.43 -12.76 -20.86
CA TRP A 401 -2.89 -13.10 -22.21
C TRP A 401 -2.01 -12.40 -23.24
N VAL A 402 -1.54 -13.14 -24.23
CA VAL A 402 -0.59 -12.66 -25.22
C VAL A 402 -1.02 -12.97 -26.64
N VAL A 403 -0.59 -12.12 -27.57
CA VAL A 403 -0.68 -12.32 -29.01
C VAL A 403 0.71 -12.67 -29.55
N LEU A 404 0.83 -13.81 -30.22
CA LEU A 404 2.07 -14.25 -30.84
C LEU A 404 2.23 -13.72 -32.27
N GLU A 405 3.45 -13.78 -32.82
CA GLU A 405 3.74 -13.32 -34.19
C GLU A 405 2.95 -14.06 -35.28
N ASP A 406 2.53 -15.29 -35.02
CA ASP A 406 1.69 -16.11 -35.91
C ASP A 406 0.19 -15.80 -35.79
N GLY A 407 -0.17 -14.82 -34.94
CA GLY A 407 -1.55 -14.43 -34.68
C GLY A 407 -2.24 -15.26 -33.61
N ARG A 408 -1.59 -16.25 -32.99
CA ARG A 408 -2.20 -17.00 -31.90
C ARG A 408 -2.44 -16.13 -30.67
N PHE A 409 -3.62 -16.26 -30.06
CA PHE A 409 -4.01 -15.60 -28.83
C PHE A 409 -4.26 -16.65 -27.75
N LEU A 410 -3.52 -16.56 -26.64
CA LEU A 410 -3.57 -17.54 -25.54
C LEU A 410 -3.09 -16.94 -24.23
N ARG A 411 -3.33 -17.65 -23.14
CA ARG A 411 -2.80 -17.36 -21.80
C ARG A 411 -1.63 -18.27 -21.47
N ILE A 412 -0.64 -17.77 -20.74
CA ILE A 412 0.46 -18.56 -20.19
C ILE A 412 0.54 -18.32 -18.68
N ASP A 413 0.39 -19.37 -17.87
CA ASP A 413 0.47 -19.26 -16.41
C ASP A 413 1.84 -19.68 -15.86
N ASP A 414 2.60 -20.49 -16.61
CA ASP A 414 3.89 -21.01 -16.18
C ASP A 414 5.06 -20.11 -16.63
N PRO A 415 5.97 -19.70 -15.74
CA PRO A 415 7.06 -18.79 -16.08
C PRO A 415 8.10 -19.41 -17.02
N ALA A 416 8.35 -20.73 -16.96
CA ALA A 416 9.31 -21.38 -17.84
C ALA A 416 8.77 -21.47 -19.27
N ALA A 417 7.50 -21.82 -19.42
CA ALA A 417 6.78 -21.78 -20.68
C ALA A 417 6.78 -20.38 -21.29
N TYR A 418 6.51 -19.35 -20.48
CA TYR A 418 6.56 -17.95 -20.96
C TYR A 418 7.96 -17.57 -21.44
N ALA A 419 9.02 -17.92 -20.70
CA ALA A 419 10.40 -17.62 -21.07
C ALA A 419 10.78 -18.21 -22.44
N MET A 420 10.29 -19.41 -22.77
CA MET A 420 10.49 -20.03 -24.09
C MET A 420 9.73 -19.30 -25.20
N LEU A 421 8.57 -18.70 -24.89
CA LEU A 421 7.72 -17.98 -25.83
C LEU A 421 8.03 -16.50 -25.96
N ARG A 422 8.78 -15.91 -25.03
CA ARG A 422 9.02 -14.45 -24.91
C ARG A 422 9.39 -13.79 -26.24
N ASN A 423 10.22 -14.43 -27.05
CA ASN A 423 10.67 -13.88 -28.35
C ASN A 423 9.60 -13.91 -29.46
N ARG A 424 8.53 -14.70 -29.27
CA ARG A 424 7.40 -14.80 -30.20
C ARG A 424 6.21 -13.93 -29.78
N VAL A 425 6.24 -13.37 -28.57
CA VAL A 425 5.16 -12.50 -28.06
C VAL A 425 5.29 -11.13 -28.74
N LYS A 426 4.26 -10.71 -29.48
CA LYS A 426 4.17 -9.36 -30.05
C LYS A 426 3.49 -8.38 -29.13
N GLN A 427 2.48 -8.83 -28.40
CA GLN A 427 1.67 -7.97 -27.55
C GLN A 427 1.25 -8.73 -26.30
N VAL A 428 1.36 -8.07 -25.14
CA VAL A 428 0.65 -8.47 -23.92
C VAL A 428 -0.70 -7.77 -23.95
N TRP A 429 -1.78 -8.55 -24.07
CA TRP A 429 -3.15 -8.06 -24.18
C TRP A 429 -3.80 -7.79 -22.83
N ASP A 430 -3.58 -8.70 -21.87
CA ASP A 430 -4.05 -8.60 -20.48
C ASP A 430 -2.91 -9.01 -19.55
N ASN A 431 -2.68 -8.24 -18.48
CA ASN A 431 -1.57 -8.50 -17.55
C ASN A 431 -1.79 -9.73 -16.65
N GLY A 432 -2.96 -10.37 -16.69
CA GLY A 432 -3.36 -11.42 -15.77
C GLY A 432 -4.02 -10.89 -14.50
N GLU A 433 -4.01 -11.70 -13.45
CA GLU A 433 -4.68 -11.39 -12.20
C GLU A 433 -3.78 -10.65 -11.20
N LEU A 434 -4.40 -9.77 -10.41
CA LEU A 434 -3.82 -9.18 -9.21
C LEU A 434 -4.65 -9.60 -8.00
N VAL A 435 -4.03 -10.43 -7.17
CA VAL A 435 -4.61 -11.00 -5.95
C VAL A 435 -4.46 -10.00 -4.81
N ILE A 436 -5.59 -9.50 -4.29
CA ILE A 436 -5.64 -8.54 -3.19
C ILE A 436 -6.51 -9.07 -2.06
N GLY A 437 -5.99 -9.01 -0.82
CA GLY A 437 -6.70 -9.47 0.36
C GLY A 437 -7.81 -8.53 0.80
N TYR A 438 -8.89 -9.09 1.36
CA TYR A 438 -9.98 -8.31 1.99
C TYR A 438 -9.46 -7.31 3.04
N GLY A 439 -8.46 -7.72 3.83
CA GLY A 439 -7.86 -6.87 4.87
C GLY A 439 -7.34 -5.53 4.34
N GLU A 440 -6.87 -5.48 3.09
CA GLU A 440 -6.38 -4.24 2.47
C GLU A 440 -7.50 -3.22 2.23
N PHE A 441 -8.70 -3.67 1.89
CA PHE A 441 -9.88 -2.80 1.75
C PHE A 441 -10.36 -2.32 3.11
N MET A 442 -10.39 -3.21 4.09
CA MET A 442 -10.80 -2.91 5.46
C MET A 442 -9.88 -1.87 6.11
N GLU A 443 -8.55 -2.07 6.03
CA GLU A 443 -7.57 -1.15 6.59
C GLU A 443 -7.63 0.25 5.96
N ASN A 444 -7.75 0.31 4.63
CA ASN A 444 -7.82 1.57 3.88
C ASN A 444 -9.21 2.23 3.92
N ASN A 445 -10.18 1.63 4.62
CA ASN A 445 -11.57 2.06 4.70
C ASN A 445 -12.18 2.33 3.31
N LYS A 446 -11.97 1.39 2.39
CA LYS A 446 -12.52 1.41 1.04
C LYS A 446 -13.65 0.41 0.90
N ARG A 447 -14.65 0.78 0.09
CA ARG A 447 -15.72 -0.15 -0.29
C ARG A 447 -15.14 -1.26 -1.13
N LEU A 448 -15.61 -2.48 -0.88
CA LEU A 448 -15.38 -3.60 -1.80
C LEU A 448 -15.98 -3.25 -3.16
N VAL A 449 -15.32 -3.75 -4.19
CA VAL A 449 -15.78 -3.72 -5.58
C VAL A 449 -16.18 -5.13 -6.00
N PRO A 450 -17.01 -5.30 -7.04
CA PRO A 450 -17.45 -6.62 -7.50
C PRO A 450 -16.27 -7.54 -7.81
N ALA A 451 -16.38 -8.80 -7.38
CA ALA A 451 -15.42 -9.87 -7.67
C ALA A 451 -15.73 -10.53 -9.01
N GLY A 452 -14.71 -11.01 -9.72
CA GLY A 452 -14.91 -11.93 -10.84
C GLY A 452 -15.32 -13.33 -10.34
N TYR A 453 -16.12 -14.05 -11.14
CA TYR A 453 -16.49 -15.44 -10.87
C TYR A 453 -15.35 -16.39 -11.25
N THR A 454 -14.39 -16.54 -10.33
CA THR A 454 -13.21 -17.40 -10.51
C THR A 454 -13.47 -18.84 -10.07
N MET A 455 -12.48 -19.72 -10.27
CA MET A 455 -12.48 -21.07 -9.70
C MET A 455 -12.63 -21.10 -8.18
N ASP A 456 -12.19 -20.07 -7.45
CA ASP A 456 -12.38 -20.00 -5.98
C ASP A 456 -13.86 -19.83 -5.62
N TRP A 457 -14.56 -18.94 -6.33
CA TRP A 457 -15.98 -18.71 -6.09
C TRP A 457 -16.80 -19.93 -6.52
N TRP A 458 -16.51 -20.49 -7.69
CA TRP A 458 -17.16 -21.73 -8.13
C TRP A 458 -16.94 -22.88 -7.14
N ALA A 459 -15.71 -23.06 -6.63
CA ALA A 459 -15.43 -24.08 -5.63
C ALA A 459 -16.20 -23.85 -4.32
N SER A 460 -16.39 -22.59 -3.91
CA SER A 460 -17.24 -22.25 -2.75
C SER A 460 -18.71 -22.60 -3.00
N ASP A 461 -19.26 -22.22 -4.16
CA ASP A 461 -20.64 -22.57 -4.55
C ASP A 461 -20.82 -24.10 -4.58
N MET A 462 -19.84 -24.85 -5.07
CA MET A 462 -19.87 -26.31 -5.10
C MET A 462 -19.75 -26.93 -3.70
N VAL A 463 -18.85 -26.43 -2.85
CA VAL A 463 -18.72 -26.89 -1.46
C VAL A 463 -20.04 -26.77 -0.72
N ASP A 464 -20.77 -25.67 -0.91
CA ASP A 464 -22.07 -25.45 -0.27
C ASP A 464 -23.19 -26.27 -0.90
N SER A 465 -23.04 -26.68 -2.16
CA SER A 465 -24.05 -27.47 -2.88
C SER A 465 -23.91 -28.99 -2.68
N LEU A 466 -22.70 -29.49 -2.39
CA LEU A 466 -22.41 -30.91 -2.21
C LEU A 466 -22.78 -31.39 -0.80
N SER A 467 -24.07 -31.33 -0.47
CA SER A 467 -24.58 -31.60 0.88
C SER A 467 -24.90 -33.07 1.12
N THR A 468 -25.26 -33.83 0.08
CA THR A 468 -25.63 -35.25 0.17
C THR A 468 -24.63 -36.15 -0.56
N GLU A 469 -24.57 -37.43 -0.19
CA GLU A 469 -23.75 -38.42 -0.91
C GLU A 469 -24.23 -38.65 -2.35
N ASP A 470 -25.52 -38.42 -2.64
CA ASP A 470 -26.05 -38.47 -4.01
C ASP A 470 -25.47 -37.32 -4.86
N ASP A 471 -25.34 -36.12 -4.29
CA ASP A 471 -24.75 -34.97 -4.97
C ASP A 471 -23.25 -35.17 -5.21
N VAL A 472 -22.54 -35.73 -4.22
CA VAL A 472 -21.13 -36.13 -4.36
C VAL A 472 -20.98 -37.21 -5.43
N SER A 473 -21.83 -38.24 -5.42
CA SER A 473 -21.77 -39.32 -6.41
C SER A 473 -22.01 -38.81 -7.82
N PHE A 474 -23.03 -37.97 -8.02
CA PHE A 474 -23.30 -37.32 -9.30
C PHE A 474 -22.10 -36.50 -9.79
N PHE A 475 -21.50 -35.70 -8.91
CA PHE A 475 -20.32 -34.92 -9.23
C PHE A 475 -19.15 -35.82 -9.65
N LEU A 476 -18.82 -36.84 -8.83
CA LEU A 476 -17.71 -37.74 -9.13
C LEU A 476 -17.92 -38.53 -10.43
N GLU A 477 -19.13 -39.01 -10.70
CA GLU A 477 -19.49 -39.69 -11.95
C GLU A 477 -19.34 -38.77 -13.16
N THR A 478 -19.77 -37.50 -13.04
CA THR A 478 -19.67 -36.49 -14.12
C THR A 478 -18.21 -36.26 -14.53
N PHE A 479 -17.28 -36.32 -13.59
CA PHE A 479 -15.86 -36.13 -13.83
C PHE A 479 -15.07 -37.45 -14.01
N GLY A 480 -15.72 -38.60 -13.83
CA GLY A 480 -15.07 -39.91 -13.87
C GLY A 480 -14.09 -40.16 -12.73
N PHE A 481 -14.30 -39.54 -11.56
CA PHE A 481 -13.45 -39.67 -10.39
C PHE A 481 -13.88 -40.83 -9.49
N ALA A 482 -12.90 -41.45 -8.81
CA ALA A 482 -13.14 -42.46 -7.81
C ALA A 482 -13.36 -41.84 -6.43
N ARG A 483 -14.32 -42.37 -5.65
CA ARG A 483 -14.73 -41.83 -4.34
C ARG A 483 -13.62 -41.82 -3.29
N ASP A 484 -12.70 -42.77 -3.36
CA ASP A 484 -11.56 -42.97 -2.46
C ASP A 484 -10.44 -41.94 -2.66
N ALA A 485 -10.39 -41.28 -3.81
CA ALA A 485 -9.46 -40.18 -4.08
C ALA A 485 -9.93 -38.82 -3.51
N TRP A 486 -11.12 -38.76 -2.92
CA TRP A 486 -11.75 -37.55 -2.40
C TRP A 486 -12.10 -37.68 -0.91
N PRO A 487 -12.21 -36.56 -0.15
CA PRO A 487 -12.49 -36.64 1.28
C PRO A 487 -13.78 -37.41 1.61
N ASN A 488 -13.73 -38.30 2.62
CA ASN A 488 -14.80 -39.26 2.92
C ASN A 488 -16.13 -38.64 3.42
N ALA A 489 -16.13 -37.38 3.86
CA ALA A 489 -17.34 -36.70 4.31
C ALA A 489 -17.82 -35.66 3.28
N THR A 490 -19.12 -35.36 3.28
CA THR A 490 -19.72 -34.35 2.41
C THR A 490 -19.37 -32.94 2.91
N PRO A 491 -18.99 -32.01 2.02
CA PRO A 491 -18.58 -30.67 2.44
C PRO A 491 -19.76 -29.72 2.69
N GLY A 492 -20.95 -29.98 2.13
CA GLY A 492 -22.08 -29.04 2.14
C GLY A 492 -22.73 -28.78 3.49
N ILE A 493 -22.41 -29.58 4.52
CA ILE A 493 -22.87 -29.32 5.89
C ILE A 493 -21.97 -28.24 6.51
N PRO A 494 -22.50 -27.10 6.97
CA PRO A 494 -21.73 -26.09 7.68
C PRO A 494 -21.07 -26.68 8.94
N PRO A 495 -19.84 -26.27 9.31
CA PRO A 495 -19.18 -26.79 10.51
C PRO A 495 -20.00 -26.62 11.79
N GLU A 496 -20.80 -25.56 11.87
CA GLU A 496 -21.67 -25.22 13.00
C GLU A 496 -22.82 -26.23 13.22
N GLU A 497 -23.16 -27.02 12.19
CA GLU A 497 -24.26 -27.97 12.20
C GLU A 497 -23.77 -29.43 12.33
N CYS A 498 -22.45 -29.64 12.48
CA CYS A 498 -21.83 -30.96 12.57
C CYS A 498 -21.46 -31.32 14.03
N ASP A 499 -21.42 -32.62 14.33
CA ASP A 499 -20.99 -33.13 15.64
C ASP A 499 -19.51 -32.80 15.94
N ASP A 500 -18.66 -32.76 14.92
CA ASP A 500 -17.26 -32.31 15.01
C ASP A 500 -16.99 -31.15 14.02
N PRO A 501 -17.18 -29.90 14.46
CA PRO A 501 -16.94 -28.71 13.65
C PRO A 501 -15.49 -28.60 13.14
N ASN A 502 -14.50 -29.08 13.91
CA ASN A 502 -13.09 -28.96 13.54
C ASN A 502 -12.75 -29.93 12.40
N ALA A 503 -13.22 -31.17 12.48
CA ALA A 503 -13.06 -32.13 11.39
C ALA A 503 -13.78 -31.64 10.11
N GLN A 504 -15.01 -31.13 10.24
CA GLN A 504 -15.78 -30.64 9.10
C GLN A 504 -15.13 -29.42 8.42
N PHE A 505 -14.49 -28.54 9.17
CA PHE A 505 -13.71 -27.44 8.62
C PHE A 505 -12.59 -27.93 7.70
N TRP A 506 -11.84 -28.95 8.11
CA TRP A 506 -10.77 -29.52 7.30
C TRP A 506 -11.30 -30.28 6.09
N VAL A 507 -12.42 -31.00 6.22
CA VAL A 507 -13.10 -31.64 5.08
C VAL A 507 -13.48 -30.59 4.02
N ARG A 508 -14.13 -29.50 4.43
CA ARG A 508 -14.51 -28.40 3.53
C ARG A 508 -13.29 -27.74 2.88
N THR A 509 -12.22 -27.55 3.65
CA THR A 509 -10.96 -26.97 3.16
C THR A 509 -10.31 -27.89 2.12
N GLU A 510 -10.25 -29.19 2.38
CA GLU A 510 -9.70 -30.18 1.43
C GLU A 510 -10.55 -30.25 0.16
N TRP A 511 -11.87 -30.32 0.25
CA TRP A 511 -12.76 -30.26 -0.92
C TRP A 511 -12.52 -28.99 -1.75
N HIS A 512 -12.49 -27.82 -1.09
CA HIS A 512 -12.28 -26.54 -1.75
C HIS A 512 -10.91 -26.45 -2.46
N GLU A 513 -9.84 -26.99 -1.87
CA GLU A 513 -8.53 -27.07 -2.52
C GLU A 513 -8.54 -27.96 -3.78
N HIS A 514 -9.18 -29.14 -3.73
CA HIS A 514 -9.28 -30.03 -4.89
C HIS A 514 -10.12 -29.40 -6.01
N LEU A 515 -11.28 -28.85 -5.67
CA LEU A 515 -12.21 -28.23 -6.64
C LEU A 515 -11.56 -27.07 -7.41
N ARG A 516 -10.78 -26.22 -6.73
CA ARG A 516 -10.11 -25.08 -7.36
C ARG A 516 -9.05 -25.46 -8.40
N GLN A 517 -8.49 -26.66 -8.31
CA GLN A 517 -7.45 -27.14 -9.22
C GLN A 517 -8.03 -27.83 -10.47
N LEU A 518 -9.35 -28.00 -10.54
CA LEU A 518 -9.99 -28.66 -11.67
C LEU A 518 -9.99 -27.80 -12.93
N SER A 519 -9.91 -28.47 -14.07
CA SER A 519 -10.22 -27.90 -15.38
C SER A 519 -11.39 -28.68 -15.96
N MET A 520 -12.46 -27.98 -16.31
CA MET A 520 -13.71 -28.59 -16.75
C MET A 520 -13.86 -28.55 -18.27
N THR A 521 -14.34 -29.66 -18.84
CA THR A 521 -14.91 -29.65 -20.19
C THR A 521 -16.26 -28.95 -20.20
N TRP A 522 -16.73 -28.51 -21.37
CA TRP A 522 -18.04 -27.87 -21.50
C TRP A 522 -19.20 -28.73 -20.97
N PRO A 523 -19.29 -30.04 -21.29
CA PRO A 523 -20.34 -30.90 -20.74
C PRO A 523 -20.32 -30.99 -19.21
N GLN A 524 -19.14 -31.05 -18.60
CA GLN A 524 -18.98 -31.09 -17.15
C GLN A 524 -19.45 -29.80 -16.50
N ALA A 525 -19.00 -28.64 -17.02
CA ALA A 525 -19.42 -27.34 -16.51
C ALA A 525 -20.95 -27.15 -16.63
N LEU A 526 -21.54 -27.56 -17.75
CA LEU A 526 -22.98 -27.49 -17.98
C LEU A 526 -23.77 -28.40 -17.04
N ALA A 527 -23.30 -29.63 -16.80
CA ALA A 527 -23.91 -30.56 -15.86
C ALA A 527 -23.93 -29.99 -14.43
N CYS A 528 -22.80 -29.45 -13.97
CA CYS A 528 -22.70 -28.80 -12.67
C CYS A 528 -23.62 -27.58 -12.55
N SER A 529 -23.60 -26.67 -13.54
CA SER A 529 -24.43 -25.47 -13.52
C SER A 529 -25.93 -25.80 -13.49
N ARG A 530 -26.38 -26.81 -14.25
CA ARG A 530 -27.79 -27.24 -14.25
C ARG A 530 -28.19 -27.93 -12.95
N ARG A 531 -27.33 -28.77 -12.37
CA ARG A 531 -27.64 -29.53 -11.15
C ARG A 531 -27.60 -28.64 -9.90
N PHE A 532 -26.59 -27.79 -9.79
CA PHE A 532 -26.25 -27.05 -8.56
C PHE A 532 -26.50 -25.54 -8.67
N ALA A 533 -27.03 -25.06 -9.80
CA ALA A 533 -27.29 -23.63 -10.05
C ALA A 533 -26.04 -22.72 -9.89
N THR A 534 -24.85 -23.28 -10.08
CA THR A 534 -23.60 -22.51 -10.12
C THR A 534 -23.53 -21.70 -11.42
N SER A 535 -22.77 -20.60 -11.41
CA SER A 535 -22.37 -19.99 -12.68
C SER A 535 -21.26 -20.83 -13.33
N LEU A 536 -20.90 -20.47 -14.55
CA LEU A 536 -19.86 -21.15 -15.30
C LEU A 536 -18.48 -20.63 -14.85
N PRO A 537 -17.52 -21.50 -14.53
CA PRO A 537 -16.15 -21.11 -14.24
C PRO A 537 -15.29 -21.01 -15.51
N PRO A 538 -14.09 -20.39 -15.44
CA PRO A 538 -13.14 -20.43 -16.54
C PRO A 538 -12.83 -21.87 -17.01
N PRO A 539 -12.71 -22.13 -18.32
CA PRO A 539 -12.72 -21.16 -19.43
C PRO A 539 -14.13 -20.83 -19.97
N HIS A 540 -15.19 -21.41 -19.42
CA HIS A 540 -16.57 -21.30 -19.91
C HIS A 540 -17.28 -20.03 -19.43
N ASN A 541 -16.53 -19.01 -19.03
CA ASN A 541 -17.04 -17.70 -18.64
C ASN A 541 -16.24 -16.57 -19.31
N PRO A 542 -16.54 -16.28 -20.59
CA PRO A 542 -15.92 -15.20 -21.36
C PRO A 542 -16.07 -13.82 -20.70
N TRP A 543 -15.22 -12.87 -21.09
CA TRP A 543 -15.29 -11.48 -20.63
C TRP A 543 -16.37 -10.69 -21.38
N PHE A 544 -17.63 -11.12 -21.26
CA PHE A 544 -18.75 -10.49 -21.97
C PHE A 544 -18.83 -8.98 -21.74
N LYS A 545 -18.50 -8.49 -20.54
CA LYS A 545 -18.49 -7.06 -20.24
C LYS A 545 -17.61 -6.24 -21.21
N ASP A 546 -16.52 -6.81 -21.69
CA ASP A 546 -15.54 -6.10 -22.53
C ASP A 546 -15.94 -6.06 -24.01
N LEU A 547 -16.88 -6.90 -24.46
CA LEU A 547 -17.37 -6.88 -25.85
C LEU A 547 -18.41 -5.75 -26.02
N PRO A 548 -18.16 -4.75 -26.89
CA PRO A 548 -19.09 -3.65 -27.08
C PRO A 548 -20.42 -4.13 -27.67
N LEU A 549 -21.52 -3.52 -27.21
CA LEU A 549 -22.85 -3.86 -27.68
C LEU A 549 -23.01 -3.57 -29.18
N GLU A 550 -22.33 -2.55 -29.68
CA GLU A 550 -22.28 -2.10 -31.07
C GLU A 550 -21.71 -3.17 -32.02
N TRP A 551 -20.93 -4.12 -31.51
CA TRP A 551 -20.31 -5.17 -32.32
C TRP A 551 -21.26 -6.36 -32.53
N LEU A 552 -22.26 -6.54 -31.66
CA LEU A 552 -23.11 -7.74 -31.65
C LEU A 552 -23.83 -8.04 -32.97
N PRO A 553 -24.44 -7.06 -33.68
CA PRO A 553 -25.13 -7.36 -34.94
C PRO A 553 -24.20 -8.02 -35.96
N SER A 554 -22.99 -7.52 -36.09
CA SER A 554 -21.98 -8.05 -37.02
C SER A 554 -21.36 -9.35 -36.51
N VAL A 555 -21.16 -9.50 -35.18
CA VAL A 555 -20.73 -10.78 -34.59
C VAL A 555 -21.75 -11.89 -34.86
N PHE A 556 -23.05 -11.62 -34.79
CA PHE A 556 -24.07 -12.60 -35.13
C PHE A 556 -24.04 -13.00 -36.61
N GLN A 557 -23.75 -12.07 -37.52
CA GLN A 557 -23.54 -12.40 -38.94
C GLN A 557 -22.32 -13.29 -39.16
N LEU A 558 -21.25 -13.12 -38.37
CA LEU A 558 -20.09 -14.03 -38.41
C LEU A 558 -20.49 -15.45 -38.02
N LEU A 559 -21.36 -15.60 -37.00
CA LEU A 559 -21.83 -16.90 -36.53
C LEU A 559 -22.69 -17.66 -37.54
N GLU A 560 -23.39 -16.98 -38.43
CA GLU A 560 -24.20 -17.62 -39.48
C GLU A 560 -23.35 -18.45 -40.46
N ASN A 561 -22.08 -18.08 -40.65
CA ASN A 561 -21.13 -18.78 -41.52
C ASN A 561 -20.10 -19.62 -40.75
N ALA A 562 -20.21 -19.68 -39.43
CA ALA A 562 -19.25 -20.40 -38.60
C ALA A 562 -19.45 -21.92 -38.70
N VAL A 563 -18.36 -22.66 -38.55
CA VAL A 563 -18.34 -24.13 -38.65
C VAL A 563 -17.82 -24.70 -37.33
N ILE A 564 -18.43 -25.80 -36.87
CA ILE A 564 -17.98 -26.56 -35.71
C ILE A 564 -17.34 -27.84 -36.24
N GLU A 565 -16.06 -28.04 -35.91
CA GLU A 565 -15.28 -29.18 -36.39
C GLU A 565 -14.58 -29.90 -35.24
N ALA A 566 -14.18 -31.15 -35.45
CA ALA A 566 -13.38 -31.89 -34.47
C ALA A 566 -11.96 -31.30 -34.37
N ALA A 567 -11.40 -31.29 -33.16
CA ALA A 567 -10.02 -30.89 -32.96
C ALA A 567 -9.06 -31.84 -33.70
N PRO A 568 -7.93 -31.33 -34.24
CA PRO A 568 -6.92 -32.16 -34.88
C PRO A 568 -6.27 -33.12 -33.87
N THR A 569 -5.77 -34.27 -34.34
CA THR A 569 -5.13 -35.28 -33.50
C THR A 569 -3.78 -34.84 -32.91
N GLU A 570 -3.09 -33.90 -33.56
CA GLU A 570 -1.87 -33.28 -33.07
C GLU A 570 -2.13 -31.79 -32.82
N THR A 571 -1.68 -31.28 -31.67
CA THR A 571 -1.84 -29.87 -31.30
C THR A 571 -0.55 -29.12 -31.55
N ASP A 572 -0.63 -28.03 -32.33
CA ASP A 572 0.48 -27.09 -32.52
C ASP A 572 0.56 -26.06 -31.37
N ALA A 573 -0.28 -26.19 -30.34
CA ALA A 573 -0.28 -25.28 -29.20
C ALA A 573 1.09 -25.32 -28.48
N PRO A 574 1.65 -24.17 -28.07
CA PRO A 574 2.90 -24.18 -27.36
C PRO A 574 2.74 -24.77 -25.96
N GLU A 575 3.85 -25.27 -25.41
CA GLU A 575 3.88 -25.77 -24.03
C GLU A 575 3.40 -24.69 -23.05
N GLY A 576 2.60 -25.09 -22.06
CA GLY A 576 2.05 -24.18 -21.05
C GLY A 576 0.86 -23.32 -21.51
N ALA A 577 0.38 -23.48 -22.74
CA ALA A 577 -0.79 -22.76 -23.24
C ALA A 577 -2.07 -23.10 -22.45
N ARG A 578 -2.79 -22.05 -22.07
CA ARG A 578 -4.08 -22.11 -21.38
C ARG A 578 -5.08 -21.18 -22.06
N PRO A 579 -6.38 -21.44 -21.91
CA PRO A 579 -7.01 -22.71 -21.52
C PRO A 579 -6.61 -23.89 -22.41
N LEU A 580 -6.86 -25.13 -21.95
CA LEU A 580 -6.67 -26.32 -22.80
C LEU A 580 -7.72 -26.34 -23.92
N ALA A 581 -7.33 -26.84 -25.09
CA ALA A 581 -8.23 -26.96 -26.23
C ALA A 581 -9.37 -27.96 -25.95
N SER A 582 -10.58 -27.59 -26.37
CA SER A 582 -11.76 -28.45 -26.42
C SER A 582 -11.60 -29.54 -27.48
N GLU A 583 -12.39 -30.63 -27.36
CA GLU A 583 -12.42 -31.72 -28.36
C GLU A 583 -12.95 -31.29 -29.73
N ARG A 584 -13.68 -30.18 -29.77
CA ARG A 584 -14.23 -29.55 -30.97
C ARG A 584 -13.86 -28.07 -30.96
N HIS A 585 -13.72 -27.49 -32.14
CA HIS A 585 -13.35 -26.09 -32.34
C HIS A 585 -14.43 -25.33 -33.11
N LEU A 586 -14.51 -24.03 -32.88
CA LEU A 586 -15.34 -23.11 -33.67
C LEU A 586 -14.45 -22.40 -34.69
N ARG A 587 -14.67 -22.69 -35.97
CA ARG A 587 -14.01 -22.02 -37.10
C ARG A 587 -14.84 -20.85 -37.60
N LEU A 588 -14.20 -19.69 -37.75
CA LEU A 588 -14.75 -18.48 -38.33
C LEU A 588 -14.08 -18.23 -39.70
N PRO A 589 -14.76 -18.56 -40.80
CA PRO A 589 -14.17 -18.46 -42.14
C PRO A 589 -13.77 -17.02 -42.50
N SER A 590 -12.61 -16.86 -43.14
CA SER A 590 -12.03 -15.56 -43.53
C SER A 590 -11.82 -14.57 -42.37
N GLY A 591 -11.89 -15.02 -41.11
CA GLY A 591 -11.78 -14.17 -39.93
C GLY A 591 -10.44 -13.45 -39.79
N ALA A 592 -9.36 -14.03 -40.30
CA ALA A 592 -7.99 -13.51 -40.26
C ALA A 592 -7.52 -12.94 -41.61
N ARG A 593 -8.40 -12.87 -42.63
CA ARG A 593 -8.04 -12.44 -43.98
C ARG A 593 -7.37 -11.06 -43.96
N GLY A 594 -6.15 -10.98 -44.50
CA GLY A 594 -5.39 -9.73 -44.58
C GLY A 594 -4.82 -9.24 -43.24
N TRP A 595 -4.91 -10.04 -42.17
CA TRP A 595 -4.25 -9.73 -40.90
C TRP A 595 -2.73 -9.89 -41.00
N SER A 596 -1.98 -9.06 -40.28
CA SER A 596 -0.52 -9.16 -40.19
C SER A 596 -0.04 -8.72 -38.81
N ALA A 597 0.95 -9.42 -38.27
CA ALA A 597 1.55 -9.09 -36.97
C ALA A 597 2.16 -7.67 -36.92
N LYS A 598 2.56 -7.12 -38.07
CA LYS A 598 3.13 -5.76 -38.17
C LYS A 598 2.15 -4.66 -37.77
N MET A 599 0.84 -4.93 -37.80
CA MET A 599 -0.19 -3.99 -37.36
C MET A 599 -0.06 -3.65 -35.86
N MET A 600 0.56 -4.53 -35.07
CA MET A 600 0.83 -4.32 -33.64
C MET A 600 2.08 -3.47 -33.38
N ASP A 601 2.92 -3.23 -34.39
CA ASP A 601 4.09 -2.36 -34.25
C ASP A 601 3.68 -0.87 -34.21
N GLU A 602 2.44 -0.56 -34.62
CA GLU A 602 1.85 0.77 -34.57
C GLU A 602 1.25 1.06 -33.19
N LEU A 603 1.51 2.26 -32.68
CA LEU A 603 0.91 2.75 -31.43
C LEU A 603 -0.45 3.41 -31.72
N GLN A 604 -1.36 3.29 -30.77
CA GLN A 604 -2.67 3.93 -30.86
C GLN A 604 -2.53 5.46 -31.07
N PRO A 605 -3.12 6.03 -32.14
CA PRO A 605 -3.11 7.46 -32.39
C PRO A 605 -4.06 8.21 -31.44
N GLU A 606 -3.86 9.53 -31.28
CA GLU A 606 -4.73 10.38 -30.45
C GLU A 606 -6.19 10.43 -30.97
N VAL A 607 -6.36 10.30 -32.28
CA VAL A 607 -7.67 10.22 -32.94
C VAL A 607 -7.70 8.97 -33.77
N LEU A 608 -8.67 8.11 -33.50
CA LEU A 608 -8.84 6.87 -34.25
C LEU A 608 -9.27 7.17 -35.70
N PRO A 609 -8.64 6.52 -36.70
CA PRO A 609 -9.13 6.52 -38.08
C PRO A 609 -10.60 6.11 -38.17
N ASP A 610 -11.33 6.69 -39.12
CA ASP A 610 -12.70 6.28 -39.40
C ASP A 610 -12.69 4.83 -39.94
N PRO A 611 -13.40 3.88 -39.31
CA PRO A 611 -13.46 2.49 -39.76
C PRO A 611 -13.84 2.37 -41.24
N ASP A 612 -14.71 3.23 -41.77
CA ASP A 612 -15.14 3.20 -43.18
C ASP A 612 -14.04 3.66 -44.16
N SER A 613 -13.03 4.38 -43.65
CA SER A 613 -11.90 4.89 -44.45
C SER A 613 -10.69 3.95 -44.49
N SER A 614 -10.70 2.89 -43.67
CA SER A 614 -9.56 1.99 -43.46
C SER A 614 -9.87 0.56 -43.91
N THR A 615 -8.89 -0.14 -44.49
CA THR A 615 -9.02 -1.56 -44.83
C THR A 615 -8.77 -2.39 -43.58
N LEU A 616 -9.85 -2.85 -42.95
CA LEU A 616 -9.80 -3.67 -41.73
C LEU A 616 -9.56 -5.16 -42.05
N PRO A 617 -8.82 -5.91 -41.21
CA PRO A 617 -8.68 -7.36 -41.37
C PRO A 617 -10.02 -8.10 -41.26
N GLY A 618 -10.10 -9.25 -41.94
CA GLY A 618 -11.24 -10.16 -41.85
C GLY A 618 -12.33 -9.91 -42.90
N PRO A 619 -13.56 -10.42 -42.65
CA PRO A 619 -14.71 -10.21 -43.53
C PRO A 619 -15.23 -8.77 -43.43
N SER A 620 -15.95 -8.31 -44.46
CA SER A 620 -16.62 -7.00 -44.43
C SER A 620 -17.79 -7.00 -43.46
N PHE A 621 -17.93 -5.94 -42.66
CA PHE A 621 -19.02 -5.75 -41.72
C PHE A 621 -19.51 -4.31 -41.73
N THR A 622 -20.66 -4.06 -41.11
CA THR A 622 -21.18 -2.71 -40.87
C THR A 622 -21.14 -2.45 -39.37
N MET A 623 -20.53 -1.36 -38.94
CA MET A 623 -20.50 -0.99 -37.53
C MET A 623 -21.70 -0.13 -37.14
N GLU A 624 -22.28 -0.45 -35.99
CA GLU A 624 -23.20 0.46 -35.35
C GLU A 624 -22.44 1.70 -34.84
N GLN A 625 -23.08 2.87 -34.97
CA GLN A 625 -22.52 4.11 -34.47
C GLN A 625 -22.42 4.08 -32.93
N PRO A 626 -21.38 4.70 -32.34
CA PRO A 626 -21.22 4.79 -30.89
C PRO A 626 -22.48 5.33 -30.21
N ILE A 627 -22.91 4.67 -29.13
CA ILE A 627 -24.14 5.06 -28.43
C ILE A 627 -23.80 6.09 -27.36
N MET A 628 -23.30 5.66 -26.20
CA MET A 628 -23.13 6.54 -25.04
C MET A 628 -21.83 7.37 -25.10
N THR A 629 -20.87 6.96 -25.92
CA THR A 629 -19.56 7.62 -26.11
C THR A 629 -19.48 8.32 -27.46
N SER A 630 -18.52 9.23 -27.60
CA SER A 630 -18.21 9.88 -28.89
C SER A 630 -17.28 9.05 -29.77
N GLU A 631 -16.53 8.13 -29.17
CA GLU A 631 -15.55 7.28 -29.84
C GLU A 631 -16.07 5.85 -29.93
N LEU A 632 -15.60 5.12 -30.94
CA LEU A 632 -15.88 3.70 -31.12
C LEU A 632 -15.20 2.90 -30.01
N ALA A 633 -16.00 2.25 -29.17
CA ALA A 633 -15.51 1.37 -28.12
C ALA A 633 -14.62 0.28 -28.73
N GLU A 634 -13.42 0.10 -28.16
CA GLU A 634 -12.39 -0.85 -28.62
C GLU A 634 -11.99 -0.68 -30.09
N GLY A 635 -12.13 0.53 -30.64
CA GLY A 635 -11.86 0.82 -32.05
C GLY A 635 -10.41 0.57 -32.48
N TRP A 636 -9.44 0.72 -31.58
CA TRP A 636 -8.04 0.39 -31.90
C TRP A 636 -7.81 -1.11 -32.07
N ALA A 637 -8.41 -1.93 -31.21
CA ALA A 637 -8.38 -3.38 -31.35
C ALA A 637 -9.03 -3.83 -32.65
N LEU A 638 -10.15 -3.19 -33.03
CA LEU A 638 -10.82 -3.41 -34.32
C LEU A 638 -9.90 -3.11 -35.51
N GLN A 639 -9.11 -2.03 -35.43
CA GLN A 639 -8.16 -1.66 -36.49
C GLN A 639 -7.01 -2.65 -36.62
N GLN A 640 -6.44 -3.11 -35.50
CA GLN A 640 -5.29 -4.02 -35.50
C GLN A 640 -5.67 -5.47 -35.84
N HIS A 641 -6.87 -5.90 -35.45
CA HIS A 641 -7.25 -7.31 -35.47
C HIS A 641 -8.46 -7.62 -36.36
N GLY A 642 -9.29 -6.64 -36.67
CA GLY A 642 -10.57 -6.85 -37.36
C GLY A 642 -11.65 -7.38 -36.41
N LEU A 643 -12.88 -7.50 -36.92
CA LEU A 643 -14.05 -7.84 -36.10
C LEU A 643 -13.97 -9.24 -35.49
N ALA A 644 -13.68 -10.26 -36.30
CA ALA A 644 -13.71 -11.65 -35.85
C ALA A 644 -12.63 -11.92 -34.78
N LYS A 645 -11.38 -11.56 -35.08
CA LYS A 645 -10.26 -11.70 -34.15
C LYS A 645 -10.43 -10.83 -32.91
N GLY A 646 -10.74 -9.55 -33.11
CA GLY A 646 -10.94 -8.58 -32.03
C GLY A 646 -12.03 -9.02 -31.05
N ALA A 647 -13.16 -9.53 -31.56
CA ALA A 647 -14.26 -10.02 -30.71
C ALA A 647 -13.82 -11.22 -29.85
N MET A 648 -13.08 -12.17 -30.44
CA MET A 648 -12.56 -13.32 -29.68
C MET A 648 -11.53 -12.88 -28.64
N MET A 649 -10.69 -11.89 -28.94
CA MET A 649 -9.71 -11.33 -28.00
C MET A 649 -10.40 -10.60 -26.82
N LEU A 650 -11.41 -9.78 -27.11
CA LEU A 650 -12.20 -9.07 -26.08
C LEU A 650 -12.95 -10.04 -25.17
N LEU A 651 -13.45 -11.14 -25.72
CA LEU A 651 -14.10 -12.19 -24.93
C LEU A 651 -13.11 -13.07 -24.14
N GLY A 652 -11.80 -12.95 -24.39
CA GLY A 652 -10.80 -13.82 -23.76
C GLY A 652 -10.87 -15.27 -24.26
N LEU A 653 -11.19 -15.47 -25.55
CA LEU A 653 -11.32 -16.80 -26.17
C LEU A 653 -10.03 -17.18 -26.92
N PRO A 654 -9.32 -18.25 -26.52
CA PRO A 654 -8.06 -18.64 -27.15
C PRO A 654 -8.28 -19.13 -28.58
N HIS A 655 -7.51 -18.60 -29.52
CA HIS A 655 -7.65 -18.93 -30.93
C HIS A 655 -6.32 -18.83 -31.69
N HIS A 656 -6.28 -19.45 -32.86
CA HIS A 656 -5.15 -19.37 -33.78
C HIS A 656 -5.64 -19.17 -35.21
N HIS A 657 -4.71 -18.84 -36.10
CA HIS A 657 -4.98 -18.68 -37.52
C HIS A 657 -4.73 -20.00 -38.24
N ASP A 658 -5.62 -20.36 -39.15
CA ASP A 658 -5.45 -21.44 -40.11
C ASP A 658 -5.74 -20.89 -41.51
N GLY A 659 -4.69 -20.49 -42.22
CA GLY A 659 -4.81 -19.67 -43.43
C GLY A 659 -5.48 -18.33 -43.14
N ASP A 660 -6.57 -18.04 -43.83
CA ASP A 660 -7.39 -16.83 -43.64
C ASP A 660 -8.47 -17.00 -42.54
N ASP A 661 -8.60 -18.19 -41.94
CA ASP A 661 -9.62 -18.49 -40.95
C ASP A 661 -9.13 -18.29 -39.52
N ILE A 662 -10.08 -18.10 -38.60
CA ILE A 662 -9.82 -18.10 -37.16
C ILE A 662 -10.42 -19.36 -36.55
N VAL A 663 -9.62 -20.11 -35.80
CA VAL A 663 -10.04 -21.33 -35.10
C VAL A 663 -10.00 -21.09 -33.60
N VAL A 664 -11.17 -21.02 -32.98
CA VAL A 664 -11.35 -20.84 -31.53
C VAL A 664 -11.32 -22.20 -30.86
N THR A 665 -10.40 -22.35 -29.91
CA THR A 665 -9.99 -23.66 -29.40
C THR A 665 -10.64 -24.02 -28.07
N ALA A 666 -11.08 -23.06 -27.26
CA ALA A 666 -11.73 -23.33 -25.98
C ALA A 666 -12.73 -22.23 -25.61
N GLY A 667 -13.72 -22.57 -24.79
CA GLY A 667 -14.72 -21.64 -24.24
C GLY A 667 -15.76 -21.15 -25.25
N TRP A 668 -15.63 -21.52 -26.53
CA TRP A 668 -16.53 -21.08 -27.61
C TRP A 668 -17.95 -21.65 -27.44
N GLU A 669 -18.10 -22.79 -26.78
CA GLU A 669 -19.40 -23.41 -26.50
C GLU A 669 -20.25 -22.52 -25.58
N SER A 670 -19.61 -21.96 -24.55
CA SER A 670 -20.24 -21.04 -23.61
C SER A 670 -20.62 -19.72 -24.28
N PHE A 671 -19.81 -19.25 -25.23
CA PHE A 671 -20.10 -18.08 -26.06
C PHE A 671 -21.34 -18.31 -26.94
N LEU A 672 -21.47 -19.48 -27.58
CA LEU A 672 -22.66 -19.82 -28.35
C LEU A 672 -23.92 -19.90 -27.47
N GLU A 673 -23.83 -20.57 -26.32
CA GLU A 673 -24.96 -20.72 -25.40
C GLU A 673 -25.41 -19.36 -24.81
N ALA A 674 -24.47 -18.48 -24.48
CA ALA A 674 -24.76 -17.13 -23.99
C ALA A 674 -25.63 -16.30 -24.96
N PHE A 675 -25.51 -16.57 -26.27
CA PHE A 675 -26.32 -15.94 -27.31
C PHE A 675 -27.45 -16.83 -27.83
N GLY A 676 -27.76 -17.94 -27.17
CA GLY A 676 -28.87 -18.82 -27.51
C GLY A 676 -28.68 -19.62 -28.80
N TYR A 677 -27.45 -20.05 -29.07
CA TYR A 677 -27.10 -21.00 -30.13
C TYR A 677 -26.78 -22.38 -29.54
N ALA A 678 -27.18 -23.44 -30.24
CA ALA A 678 -26.78 -24.80 -29.91
C ALA A 678 -25.40 -25.11 -30.50
N SER A 679 -24.59 -25.90 -29.78
CA SER A 679 -23.24 -26.32 -30.18
C SER A 679 -23.12 -27.81 -30.56
N ASP A 680 -24.22 -28.57 -30.59
CA ASP A 680 -24.18 -30.03 -30.79
C ASP A 680 -23.90 -30.45 -32.24
N GLY A 681 -24.20 -29.60 -33.23
CA GLY A 681 -24.05 -29.90 -34.65
C GLY A 681 -22.68 -29.50 -35.25
N GLU A 682 -22.60 -29.53 -36.59
CA GLU A 682 -21.45 -29.07 -37.39
C GLU A 682 -21.46 -27.55 -37.65
N ALA A 683 -22.50 -26.84 -37.21
CA ALA A 683 -22.62 -25.39 -37.30
C ALA A 683 -23.46 -24.85 -36.12
N PRO A 684 -23.26 -23.58 -35.70
CA PRO A 684 -24.09 -22.98 -34.65
C PRO A 684 -25.57 -22.91 -35.07
N LEU A 685 -26.45 -23.58 -34.32
CA LEU A 685 -27.89 -23.58 -34.60
C LEU A 685 -28.61 -22.57 -33.72
N ARG A 686 -29.17 -21.52 -34.31
CA ARG A 686 -29.89 -20.47 -33.59
C ARG A 686 -31.17 -21.01 -32.94
N GLN A 687 -31.25 -20.99 -31.61
CA GLN A 687 -32.44 -21.37 -30.85
C GLN A 687 -33.27 -20.14 -30.43
N LYS A 688 -32.61 -19.05 -30.02
CA LYS A 688 -33.23 -17.80 -29.59
C LYS A 688 -32.84 -16.65 -30.54
N ASN A 689 -33.70 -15.64 -30.68
CA ASN A 689 -33.44 -14.52 -31.61
C ASN A 689 -32.57 -13.43 -30.95
N ALA A 690 -31.28 -13.72 -30.80
CA ALA A 690 -30.31 -12.80 -30.19
C ALA A 690 -30.19 -11.46 -30.94
N SER A 691 -30.26 -11.47 -32.27
CA SER A 691 -30.21 -10.26 -33.09
C SER A 691 -31.33 -9.29 -32.72
N LYS A 692 -32.56 -9.78 -32.56
CA LYS A 692 -33.69 -8.94 -32.14
C LYS A 692 -33.44 -8.34 -30.74
N VAL A 693 -33.00 -9.14 -29.77
CA VAL A 693 -32.76 -8.67 -28.40
C VAL A 693 -31.67 -7.59 -28.36
N ALA A 694 -30.58 -7.78 -29.11
CA ALA A 694 -29.52 -6.78 -29.22
C ALA A 694 -30.02 -5.49 -29.88
N THR A 695 -30.77 -5.58 -31.00
CA THR A 695 -31.35 -4.40 -31.66
C THR A 695 -32.35 -3.66 -30.76
N ASP A 696 -33.21 -4.38 -30.03
CA ASP A 696 -34.15 -3.78 -29.08
C ASP A 696 -33.40 -3.04 -27.96
N ARG A 697 -32.31 -3.62 -27.44
CA ARG A 697 -31.46 -2.98 -26.43
C ARG A 697 -30.73 -1.73 -26.97
N LEU A 698 -30.15 -1.82 -28.18
CA LEU A 698 -29.53 -0.68 -28.88
C LEU A 698 -30.52 0.49 -29.03
N ASN A 699 -31.75 0.19 -29.48
CA ASN A 699 -32.80 1.20 -29.64
C ASN A 699 -33.24 1.82 -28.32
N ALA A 700 -33.31 1.04 -27.23
CA ALA A 700 -33.62 1.55 -25.90
C ALA A 700 -32.54 2.51 -25.40
N LEU A 701 -31.26 2.17 -25.58
CA LEU A 701 -30.13 3.02 -25.20
C LEU A 701 -30.06 4.31 -26.02
N ARG A 702 -30.33 4.25 -27.33
CA ARG A 702 -30.43 5.45 -28.19
C ARG A 702 -31.53 6.40 -27.72
N LYS A 703 -32.70 5.88 -27.36
CA LYS A 703 -33.79 6.68 -26.80
C LYS A 703 -33.40 7.30 -25.45
N ALA A 704 -32.77 6.53 -24.57
CA ALA A 704 -32.27 7.04 -23.29
C ALA A 704 -31.23 8.14 -23.48
N LYS A 705 -30.29 7.97 -24.42
CA LYS A 705 -29.29 8.98 -24.76
C LYS A 705 -29.89 10.31 -25.16
N LEU A 706 -30.92 10.31 -26.01
CA LEU A 706 -31.60 11.55 -26.42
C LEU A 706 -32.13 12.31 -25.21
N VAL A 707 -32.77 11.61 -24.27
CA VAL A 707 -33.29 12.21 -23.02
C VAL A 707 -32.15 12.73 -22.13
N LEU A 708 -31.05 11.98 -22.02
CA LEU A 708 -29.88 12.38 -21.23
C LEU A 708 -29.17 13.58 -21.83
N ASP A 709 -29.01 13.64 -23.15
CA ASP A 709 -28.33 14.73 -23.86
C ASP A 709 -29.17 16.01 -23.86
N GLU A 710 -30.51 15.91 -23.99
CA GLU A 710 -31.43 17.04 -23.81
C GLU A 710 -31.29 17.65 -22.41
N GLU A 711 -31.25 16.81 -21.37
CA GLU A 711 -31.10 17.27 -19.99
C GLU A 711 -29.68 17.80 -19.69
N ARG A 712 -28.64 17.20 -20.26
CA ARG A 712 -27.26 17.71 -20.18
C ARG A 712 -27.13 19.07 -20.83
N ALA A 713 -27.75 19.28 -22.00
CA ALA A 713 -27.77 20.57 -22.69
C ALA A 713 -28.49 21.64 -21.85
N ARG A 714 -29.68 21.33 -21.33
CA ARG A 714 -30.45 22.21 -20.44
C ARG A 714 -29.66 22.60 -19.19
N LYS A 715 -29.01 21.63 -18.52
CA LYS A 715 -28.15 21.89 -17.35
C LYS A 715 -26.96 22.77 -17.73
N GLY A 716 -26.34 22.55 -18.88
CA GLY A 716 -25.25 23.40 -19.37
C GLY A 716 -25.67 24.85 -19.64
N GLU A 717 -26.88 25.08 -20.14
CA GLU A 717 -27.45 26.44 -20.28
C GLU A 717 -27.72 27.09 -18.92
N LEU A 718 -28.34 26.35 -17.99
CA LEU A 718 -28.60 26.81 -16.63
C LEU A 718 -27.31 27.18 -15.89
N GLU A 719 -26.23 26.39 -16.05
CA GLU A 719 -24.93 26.67 -15.45
C GLU A 719 -24.28 27.94 -16.03
N LYS A 720 -24.43 28.19 -17.34
CA LYS A 720 -23.95 29.44 -17.97
C LYS A 720 -24.70 30.66 -17.44
N GLU A 721 -26.01 30.56 -17.26
CA GLU A 721 -26.83 31.62 -16.67
C GLU A 721 -26.42 31.89 -15.21
N ARG A 722 -26.31 30.82 -14.40
CA ARG A 722 -25.82 30.89 -13.02
C ARG A 722 -24.43 31.49 -12.93
N ALA A 723 -23.52 31.12 -13.82
CA ALA A 723 -22.16 31.68 -13.85
C ALA A 723 -22.16 33.17 -14.20
N THR A 724 -23.00 33.60 -15.13
CA THR A 724 -23.11 35.03 -15.51
C THR A 724 -23.59 35.88 -14.32
N ILE A 725 -24.63 35.41 -13.62
CA ILE A 725 -25.17 36.07 -12.43
C ILE A 725 -24.18 36.04 -11.27
N ARG A 726 -23.48 34.91 -11.07
CA ARG A 726 -22.41 34.77 -10.08
C ARG A 726 -21.30 35.79 -10.31
N ILE A 727 -20.79 35.89 -11.54
CA ILE A 727 -19.70 36.82 -11.89
C ILE A 727 -20.16 38.27 -11.71
N ALA A 728 -21.38 38.62 -12.11
CA ALA A 728 -21.93 39.96 -11.90
C ALA A 728 -22.05 40.31 -10.40
N ALA A 729 -22.51 39.37 -9.58
CA ALA A 729 -22.66 39.55 -8.14
C ALA A 729 -21.30 39.63 -7.41
N GLU A 730 -20.34 38.78 -7.77
CA GLU A 730 -18.95 38.83 -7.28
C GLU A 730 -18.28 40.16 -7.67
N THR A 731 -18.48 40.63 -8.91
CA THR A 731 -17.91 41.90 -9.39
C THR A 731 -18.51 43.09 -8.62
N GLY A 732 -19.83 43.12 -8.42
CA GLY A 732 -20.49 44.15 -7.63
C GLY A 732 -20.15 44.10 -6.13
N ALA A 733 -19.85 42.92 -5.59
CA ALA A 733 -19.36 42.77 -4.22
C ALA A 733 -17.92 43.31 -4.05
N ARG A 734 -17.04 43.05 -5.03
CA ARG A 734 -15.67 43.62 -5.07
C ARG A 734 -15.67 45.14 -5.18
N GLN A 735 -16.55 45.71 -6.00
CA GLN A 735 -16.70 47.17 -6.12
C GLN A 735 -17.19 47.83 -4.81
N ARG A 736 -17.91 47.09 -3.96
CA ARG A 736 -18.34 47.53 -2.63
C ARG A 736 -17.27 47.34 -1.54
N GLY A 737 -16.08 46.86 -1.90
CA GLY A 737 -14.96 46.66 -0.97
C GLY A 737 -15.15 45.50 0.00
N LEU A 738 -16.03 44.54 -0.31
CA LEU A 738 -16.27 43.36 0.53
C LEU A 738 -15.06 42.41 0.47
N GLY A 739 -14.83 41.68 1.57
CA GLY A 739 -13.78 40.67 1.64
C GLY A 739 -14.01 39.51 0.65
N ILE A 740 -12.96 38.74 0.37
CA ILE A 740 -13.00 37.62 -0.60
C ILE A 740 -14.09 36.59 -0.23
N ALA A 741 -14.17 36.20 1.05
CA ALA A 741 -15.17 35.22 1.51
C ALA A 741 -16.62 35.72 1.39
N GLU A 742 -16.87 37.00 1.63
CA GLU A 742 -18.20 37.59 1.48
C GLU A 742 -18.59 37.75 0.01
N THR A 743 -17.62 38.07 -0.84
CA THR A 743 -17.78 38.14 -2.30
C THR A 743 -18.23 36.80 -2.87
N ASP A 744 -17.57 35.70 -2.47
CA ASP A 744 -17.90 34.35 -2.95
C ASP A 744 -19.24 33.85 -2.39
N ARG A 745 -19.61 34.25 -1.17
CA ARG A 745 -20.94 33.96 -0.59
C ARG A 745 -22.04 34.65 -1.39
N VAL A 746 -21.87 35.95 -1.67
CA VAL A 746 -22.80 36.73 -2.51
C VAL A 746 -22.90 36.13 -3.91
N GLY A 747 -21.78 35.67 -4.48
CA GLY A 747 -21.77 34.96 -5.77
C GLY A 747 -22.59 33.66 -5.74
N ARG A 748 -22.40 32.82 -4.72
CA ARG A 748 -23.14 31.55 -4.56
C ARG A 748 -24.63 31.78 -4.33
N ASP A 749 -25.00 32.72 -3.46
CA ASP A 749 -26.40 33.03 -3.18
C ASP A 749 -27.10 33.58 -4.43
N ALA A 750 -26.41 34.42 -5.21
CA ALA A 750 -26.93 34.92 -6.48
C ALA A 750 -27.11 33.80 -7.52
N ALA A 751 -26.16 32.86 -7.63
CA ALA A 751 -26.31 31.70 -8.49
C ALA A 751 -27.48 30.78 -8.05
N ALA A 752 -27.68 30.61 -6.74
CA ALA A 752 -28.77 29.81 -6.19
C ALA A 752 -30.15 30.44 -6.41
N SER A 753 -30.22 31.76 -6.63
CA SER A 753 -31.48 32.45 -6.91
C SER A 753 -32.10 32.12 -8.27
N VAL A 754 -31.33 31.48 -9.18
CA VAL A 754 -31.82 31.02 -10.49
C VAL A 754 -32.62 29.71 -10.30
N PRO A 755 -33.95 29.73 -10.51
CA PRO A 755 -34.81 28.57 -10.31
C PRO A 755 -34.54 27.49 -11.35
N ASP A 756 -34.35 26.24 -10.89
CA ASP A 756 -34.25 25.07 -11.77
C ASP A 756 -35.63 24.44 -11.92
N VAL A 757 -36.19 24.48 -13.14
CA VAL A 757 -37.49 23.89 -13.48
C VAL A 757 -37.44 22.35 -13.58
N GLY A 758 -36.25 21.75 -13.55
CA GLY A 758 -36.05 20.31 -13.67
C GLY A 758 -36.17 19.78 -15.12
N PRO A 759 -36.04 18.47 -15.32
CA PRO A 759 -36.20 17.84 -16.63
C PRO A 759 -37.65 17.89 -17.12
N SER A 760 -37.84 17.88 -18.44
CA SER A 760 -39.15 17.88 -19.11
C SER A 760 -40.01 16.68 -18.74
N ASP A 761 -39.40 15.49 -18.60
CA ASP A 761 -40.00 14.28 -18.04
C ASP A 761 -39.07 13.65 -16.99
N PRO A 762 -39.31 13.90 -15.69
CA PRO A 762 -38.49 13.34 -14.61
C PRO A 762 -38.46 11.82 -14.56
N ALA A 763 -39.56 11.15 -14.93
CA ALA A 763 -39.66 9.69 -14.89
C ALA A 763 -38.85 9.05 -16.03
N ALA A 764 -38.96 9.60 -17.24
CA ALA A 764 -38.15 9.17 -18.38
C ALA A 764 -36.66 9.44 -18.16
N TYR A 765 -36.30 10.58 -17.56
CA TYR A 765 -34.91 10.90 -17.22
C TYR A 765 -34.33 9.90 -16.20
N LEU A 766 -35.08 9.59 -15.12
CA LEU A 766 -34.64 8.60 -14.13
C LEU A 766 -34.49 7.20 -14.74
N ALA A 767 -35.39 6.80 -15.64
CA ALA A 767 -35.28 5.53 -16.36
C ALA A 767 -34.06 5.51 -17.28
N ALA A 768 -33.78 6.61 -17.99
CA ALA A 768 -32.61 6.76 -18.85
C ALA A 768 -31.30 6.71 -18.04
N GLN A 769 -31.25 7.34 -16.87
CA GLN A 769 -30.10 7.28 -15.96
C GLN A 769 -29.83 5.85 -15.47
N ARG A 770 -30.88 5.11 -15.07
CA ARG A 770 -30.75 3.70 -14.67
C ARG A 770 -30.25 2.84 -15.82
N LEU A 771 -30.73 3.09 -17.05
CA LEU A 771 -30.34 2.32 -18.23
C LEU A 771 -28.88 2.57 -18.64
N GLU A 772 -28.41 3.82 -18.59
CA GLU A 772 -27.01 4.18 -18.81
C GLU A 772 -26.10 3.52 -17.77
N ASP A 773 -26.52 3.54 -16.49
CA ASP A 773 -25.76 2.96 -15.39
C ASP A 773 -25.67 1.44 -15.46
N GLU A 774 -26.80 0.75 -15.73
CA GLU A 774 -26.84 -0.69 -15.95
C GLU A 774 -25.95 -1.08 -17.15
N HIS A 775 -26.00 -0.33 -18.25
CA HIS A 775 -25.15 -0.61 -19.41
C HIS A 775 -23.65 -0.44 -19.11
N ALA A 776 -23.26 0.59 -18.35
CA ALA A 776 -21.87 0.80 -17.95
C ALA A 776 -21.35 -0.31 -17.00
N ILE A 777 -22.23 -0.91 -16.20
CA ILE A 777 -21.88 -1.95 -15.22
C ILE A 777 -21.85 -3.34 -15.88
N ASP A 778 -22.95 -3.71 -16.56
CA ASP A 778 -23.18 -5.05 -17.07
C ASP A 778 -22.82 -5.22 -18.55
N GLY A 779 -22.71 -4.15 -19.33
CA GLY A 779 -22.44 -4.23 -20.77
C GLY A 779 -23.46 -5.11 -21.50
N ILE A 780 -22.98 -6.12 -22.24
CA ILE A 780 -23.83 -7.10 -22.92
C ILE A 780 -24.30 -8.25 -22.01
N MET A 781 -23.85 -8.32 -20.75
CA MET A 781 -24.26 -9.38 -19.81
C MET A 781 -25.78 -9.37 -19.57
N VAL A 782 -26.44 -8.21 -19.70
CA VAL A 782 -27.91 -8.10 -19.64
C VAL A 782 -28.57 -8.94 -20.74
N ILE A 783 -28.00 -8.96 -21.95
CA ILE A 783 -28.50 -9.75 -23.07
C ILE A 783 -28.26 -11.24 -22.81
N VAL A 784 -27.07 -11.59 -22.31
CA VAL A 784 -26.73 -12.97 -21.97
C VAL A 784 -27.71 -13.54 -20.93
N ARG A 785 -27.96 -12.81 -19.83
CA ARG A 785 -28.91 -13.20 -18.78
C ARG A 785 -30.36 -13.24 -19.25
N GLN A 786 -30.72 -12.50 -20.29
CA GLN A 786 -32.04 -12.55 -20.90
C GLN A 786 -32.21 -13.75 -21.83
N LEU A 787 -31.13 -14.15 -22.51
CA LEU A 787 -31.16 -15.23 -23.51
C LEU A 787 -30.89 -16.60 -22.91
N SER A 788 -29.97 -16.76 -21.96
CA SER A 788 -29.64 -18.07 -21.39
C SER A 788 -30.46 -18.37 -20.14
N ASP A 789 -30.77 -19.64 -19.92
CA ASP A 789 -31.46 -20.13 -18.72
C ASP A 789 -30.47 -20.49 -17.59
N LEU A 790 -29.16 -20.38 -17.85
CA LEU A 790 -28.09 -20.62 -16.89
C LEU A 790 -27.81 -19.36 -16.05
N ARG A 791 -27.17 -19.54 -14.90
CA ARG A 791 -26.69 -18.42 -14.07
C ARG A 791 -25.41 -17.84 -14.67
N TRP A 792 -25.40 -16.54 -14.96
CA TRP A 792 -24.22 -15.84 -15.51
C TRP A 792 -23.74 -14.72 -14.59
N GLU A 793 -22.47 -14.82 -14.20
CA GLU A 793 -21.74 -13.85 -13.39
C GLU A 793 -20.55 -13.28 -14.18
N HIS A 794 -20.14 -12.05 -13.84
CA HIS A 794 -19.01 -11.42 -14.51
C HIS A 794 -17.71 -12.16 -14.25
N SER A 795 -16.97 -12.46 -15.32
CA SER A 795 -15.63 -13.07 -15.24
C SER A 795 -14.56 -12.05 -14.80
N ALA A 796 -14.57 -10.83 -15.35
CA ALA A 796 -13.62 -9.77 -15.03
C ALA A 796 -14.30 -8.39 -14.89
N PRO A 797 -15.12 -8.17 -13.85
CA PRO A 797 -15.90 -6.93 -13.71
C PRO A 797 -15.05 -5.71 -13.40
N VAL A 798 -13.90 -5.89 -12.76
CA VAL A 798 -13.02 -4.81 -12.29
C VAL A 798 -11.56 -5.13 -12.63
N ARG A 799 -10.88 -4.13 -13.21
CA ARG A 799 -9.43 -4.13 -13.42
C ARG A 799 -8.78 -3.03 -12.62
N VAL A 800 -7.63 -3.31 -12.01
CA VAL A 800 -6.91 -2.37 -11.14
C VAL A 800 -5.79 -1.71 -11.92
N GLY A 801 -5.93 -0.40 -12.12
CA GLY A 801 -4.86 0.41 -12.70
C GLY A 801 -3.63 0.44 -11.79
N CYS A 802 -2.45 0.39 -12.40
CA CYS A 802 -1.22 0.40 -11.62
C CYS A 802 0.00 0.87 -12.42
N ARG A 803 1.02 1.29 -11.68
CA ARG A 803 2.32 1.66 -12.23
C ARG A 803 3.45 1.32 -11.28
N MET A 804 4.65 1.25 -11.82
CA MET A 804 5.84 1.03 -11.01
C MET A 804 6.08 2.20 -10.04
N GLY A 805 6.19 1.86 -8.77
CA GLY A 805 6.66 2.71 -7.69
C GLY A 805 8.17 2.56 -7.55
N ARG A 806 8.63 2.02 -6.43
CA ARG A 806 10.06 1.84 -6.15
C ARG A 806 10.48 0.38 -6.44
N PRO A 807 11.64 0.15 -7.08
CA PRO A 807 12.21 -1.19 -7.13
C PRO A 807 12.47 -1.77 -5.74
N GLU A 808 12.67 -3.08 -5.69
CA GLU A 808 13.19 -3.80 -4.56
C GLU A 808 14.59 -3.31 -4.14
N LYS A 809 14.96 -3.59 -2.89
CA LYS A 809 16.29 -3.26 -2.35
C LYS A 809 16.82 -4.41 -1.52
N ALA A 810 18.08 -4.79 -1.75
CA ALA A 810 18.84 -5.68 -0.86
C ALA A 810 20.30 -5.23 -0.91
N ALA A 811 20.69 -4.30 -0.03
CA ALA A 811 22.01 -3.70 -0.05
C ALA A 811 22.50 -3.26 1.33
N PRO A 812 23.82 -3.34 1.60
CA PRO A 812 24.39 -2.77 2.81
C PRO A 812 24.05 -1.28 2.94
N ARG A 813 23.70 -0.83 4.15
CA ARG A 813 23.43 0.58 4.39
C ARG A 813 24.75 1.33 4.57
N VAL A 814 25.21 1.93 3.48
CA VAL A 814 26.50 2.63 3.42
C VAL A 814 26.30 4.14 3.58
N MET A 815 27.05 4.76 4.50
CA MET A 815 27.15 6.21 4.54
C MET A 815 27.83 6.72 3.26
N ASN A 816 27.45 7.90 2.77
CA ASN A 816 28.14 8.54 1.65
C ASN A 816 29.05 9.66 2.17
N PRO A 817 30.39 9.51 2.11
CA PRO A 817 31.17 8.36 1.63
C PRO A 817 31.29 7.22 2.65
N MET A 818 31.59 6.01 2.16
CA MET A 818 31.72 4.78 2.96
C MET A 818 32.72 4.98 4.09
N THR A 819 32.35 4.52 5.28
CA THR A 819 33.13 4.71 6.51
C THR A 819 33.21 3.40 7.27
N HIS A 820 34.39 3.11 7.82
CA HIS A 820 34.65 1.95 8.68
C HIS A 820 34.75 2.35 10.17
N SER A 821 35.24 3.57 10.45
CA SER A 821 35.46 4.06 11.80
C SER A 821 34.78 5.41 12.06
N LEU A 822 34.07 5.54 13.17
CA LEU A 822 33.55 6.82 13.66
C LEU A 822 34.65 7.62 14.39
N PHE A 823 35.76 7.85 13.68
CA PHE A 823 36.90 8.63 14.14
C PHE A 823 37.11 9.82 13.19
N PRO A 824 37.19 11.07 13.68
CA PRO A 824 37.35 12.23 12.82
C PRO A 824 38.81 12.40 12.38
N ILE A 825 39.03 12.51 11.06
CA ILE A 825 40.35 12.87 10.50
C ILE A 825 40.33 14.16 9.67
N GLU A 826 39.18 14.86 9.63
CA GLU A 826 38.96 16.07 8.85
C GLU A 826 39.44 15.95 7.39
N LEU A 827 40.35 16.81 6.95
CA LEU A 827 40.94 16.81 5.61
C LEU A 827 42.29 16.05 5.58
N ASN A 828 42.70 15.45 6.70
CA ASN A 828 44.01 14.80 6.80
C ASN A 828 44.08 13.46 6.06
N GLY A 829 42.94 12.80 5.84
CA GLY A 829 42.86 11.56 5.05
C GLY A 829 42.71 11.75 3.54
N GLY A 830 42.82 12.98 3.03
CA GLY A 830 42.51 13.32 1.63
C GLY A 830 41.03 13.12 1.27
N ASN A 831 40.70 13.14 -0.03
CA ASN A 831 39.32 13.07 -0.51
C ASN A 831 38.59 11.77 -0.11
N GLN A 832 39.33 10.66 -0.06
CA GLN A 832 38.81 9.35 0.32
C GLN A 832 38.78 9.10 1.83
N ARG A 833 39.31 10.03 2.64
CA ARG A 833 39.33 9.95 4.11
C ARG A 833 39.99 8.68 4.64
N LEU A 834 41.18 8.37 4.10
CA LEU A 834 41.96 7.20 4.46
C LEU A 834 42.79 7.43 5.72
N LEU A 835 42.83 6.42 6.59
CA LEU A 835 43.62 6.43 7.81
C LEU A 835 45.12 6.49 7.50
N ASN A 836 45.61 5.75 6.51
CA ASN A 836 47.04 5.71 6.15
C ASN A 836 47.60 7.09 5.81
N HIS A 837 46.85 7.91 5.06
CA HIS A 837 47.26 9.29 4.77
C HIS A 837 47.31 10.17 6.02
N ALA A 838 46.47 9.90 7.02
CA ALA A 838 46.52 10.61 8.29
C ALA A 838 47.71 10.16 9.15
N ILE A 839 48.12 8.87 9.06
CA ILE A 839 49.32 8.34 9.71
C ILE A 839 50.59 9.00 9.15
N ASP A 840 50.67 9.21 7.83
CA ASP A 840 51.83 9.86 7.19
C ASP A 840 52.10 11.28 7.72
N LYS A 841 51.05 11.97 8.20
CA LYS A 841 51.18 13.29 8.83
C LYS A 841 51.69 13.25 10.27
N ARG A 842 51.78 12.08 10.89
CA ARG A 842 52.10 11.80 12.30
C ARG A 842 51.12 12.43 13.29
N THR A 843 51.04 13.76 13.32
CA THR A 843 50.13 14.51 14.18
C THR A 843 49.04 15.19 13.36
N ILE A 844 47.78 15.06 13.75
CA ILE A 844 46.65 15.77 13.13
C ILE A 844 45.94 16.66 14.14
N ARG A 845 45.34 17.76 13.67
CA ARG A 845 44.45 18.61 14.47
C ARG A 845 43.01 18.37 14.07
N VAL A 846 42.17 17.97 15.01
CA VAL A 846 40.77 17.58 14.78
C VAL A 846 39.87 17.98 15.95
N GLN A 847 38.59 18.22 15.67
CA GLN A 847 37.61 18.52 16.72
C GLN A 847 37.21 17.26 17.51
N LEU A 848 37.52 17.25 18.81
CA LEU A 848 37.23 16.16 19.74
C LEU A 848 36.77 16.72 21.09
N GLY A 849 35.93 15.96 21.81
CA GLY A 849 35.52 16.29 23.17
C GLY A 849 36.70 16.29 24.14
N ARG A 850 36.72 17.24 25.08
CA ARG A 850 37.79 17.36 26.08
C ARG A 850 37.59 16.36 27.21
N ARG A 851 38.60 15.52 27.49
CA ARG A 851 38.55 14.51 28.56
C ARG A 851 39.89 14.41 29.28
N THR A 852 39.85 13.99 30.55
CA THR A 852 41.03 13.84 31.41
C THR A 852 41.13 12.41 31.93
N CYS A 853 42.33 11.83 31.90
CA CYS A 853 42.58 10.48 32.44
C CYS A 853 42.51 10.49 33.97
N THR A 854 41.83 9.49 34.54
CA THR A 854 41.73 9.29 36.00
C THR A 854 42.99 8.72 36.65
N VAL A 855 43.94 8.20 35.88
CA VAL A 855 45.16 7.53 36.38
C VAL A 855 46.38 8.43 36.26
N CYS A 856 46.67 8.93 35.06
CA CYS A 856 47.84 9.78 34.83
C CYS A 856 47.53 11.28 34.75
N GLU A 857 46.25 11.68 34.95
CA GLU A 857 45.76 13.07 34.96
C GLU A 857 45.99 13.90 33.69
N ARG A 858 46.63 13.31 32.67
CA ARG A 858 46.85 13.93 31.36
C ARG A 858 45.55 13.98 30.54
N GLU A 859 45.44 15.01 29.70
CA GLU A 859 44.31 15.18 28.77
C GLU A 859 44.36 14.15 27.64
N SER A 860 43.27 13.45 27.39
CA SER A 860 43.19 12.43 26.34
C SER A 860 41.77 12.43 25.77
N PRO A 861 41.57 12.70 24.46
CA PRO A 861 40.24 12.81 23.87
C PRO A 861 39.48 11.47 23.77
N TYR A 862 40.17 10.34 23.97
CA TYR A 862 39.59 8.99 23.88
C TYR A 862 39.03 8.51 25.22
N LEU A 863 38.14 7.52 25.17
CA LEU A 863 37.56 6.87 26.36
C LEU A 863 38.62 6.21 27.28
N ARG A 864 39.69 5.69 26.67
CA ARG A 864 40.85 5.11 27.35
C ARG A 864 42.10 5.93 27.04
N CYS A 865 42.91 6.18 28.06
CA CYS A 865 44.11 7.01 27.92
C CYS A 865 45.09 6.40 26.90
N HIS A 866 45.43 7.18 25.86
CA HIS A 866 46.33 6.76 24.79
C HIS A 866 47.82 6.98 25.11
N HIS A 867 48.15 7.68 26.19
CA HIS A 867 49.54 7.93 26.53
C HIS A 867 50.25 6.63 26.88
N ARG A 868 51.37 6.34 26.20
CA ARG A 868 52.23 5.19 26.50
C ARG A 868 52.74 5.24 27.94
N ALA A 869 52.84 4.05 28.54
CA ALA A 869 53.54 3.85 29.80
C ALA A 869 55.04 4.10 29.58
N LEU A 870 55.67 4.67 30.60
CA LEU A 870 57.10 4.90 30.62
C LEU A 870 57.77 3.71 31.31
N ASP A 871 58.89 3.24 30.76
CA ASP A 871 59.71 2.24 31.43
C ASP A 871 60.55 2.84 32.58
N ALA A 872 61.38 2.01 33.22
CA ALA A 872 62.25 2.43 34.32
C ALA A 872 63.29 3.50 33.92
N HIS A 873 63.50 3.72 32.62
CA HIS A 873 64.43 4.69 32.05
C HIS A 873 63.72 5.93 31.47
N GLY A 874 62.39 5.99 31.53
CA GLY A 874 61.60 7.11 31.02
C GLY A 874 61.28 7.03 29.53
N GLU A 875 61.50 5.88 28.87
CA GLU A 875 61.18 5.66 27.46
C GLU A 875 59.76 5.11 27.28
N THR A 876 59.09 5.51 26.20
CA THR A 876 57.73 5.06 25.91
C THR A 876 57.72 3.63 25.37
N LYS A 877 56.98 2.74 26.02
CA LYS A 877 56.77 1.38 25.50
C LYS A 877 55.64 1.32 24.48
N ALA A 878 55.93 0.90 23.26
CA ALA A 878 54.92 0.68 22.23
C ALA A 878 53.98 -0.48 22.66
N GLY A 879 52.67 -0.31 22.47
CA GLY A 879 51.65 -1.29 22.87
C GLY A 879 51.25 -1.26 24.36
N GLU A 880 52.06 -0.69 25.25
CA GLU A 880 51.71 -0.51 26.67
C GLU A 880 51.25 0.94 26.91
N THR A 881 49.93 1.18 26.98
CA THR A 881 49.36 2.50 27.30
C THR A 881 48.87 2.57 28.74
N CYS A 882 48.76 3.79 29.29
CA CYS A 882 48.22 4.04 30.63
C CYS A 882 46.84 3.40 30.82
N ASN A 883 46.02 3.35 29.76
CA ASN A 883 44.72 2.66 29.70
C ASN A 883 43.69 3.07 30.78
N GLY A 884 43.99 4.10 31.58
CA GLY A 884 43.08 4.68 32.56
C GLY A 884 41.85 5.27 31.87
N ARG A 885 40.68 5.11 32.49
CA ARG A 885 39.43 5.65 31.95
C ARG A 885 39.47 7.17 31.99
N THR A 886 38.96 7.82 30.95
CA THR A 886 38.89 9.27 30.89
C THR A 886 37.48 9.78 31.19
N GLN A 887 37.38 10.92 31.85
CA GLN A 887 36.12 11.60 32.14
C GLN A 887 36.02 12.89 31.32
N ALA A 888 34.83 13.18 30.78
CA ALA A 888 34.59 14.43 30.06
C ALA A 888 34.70 15.62 31.02
N ARG A 889 35.32 16.71 30.57
CA ARG A 889 35.31 17.99 31.31
C ARG A 889 34.20 18.89 30.81
N GLU A 890 33.62 19.68 31.72
CA GLU A 890 32.67 20.72 31.36
C GLU A 890 33.34 21.78 30.48
N THR A 891 32.69 22.07 29.35
CA THR A 891 33.09 23.14 28.42
C THR A 891 32.36 24.43 28.78
N LYS A 892 33.06 25.58 28.70
CA LYS A 892 32.47 26.92 28.90
C LYS A 892 31.56 27.39 27.75
N SER A 893 31.39 26.55 26.72
CA SER A 893 30.63 26.88 25.51
C SER A 893 29.17 26.47 25.66
N ASN A 894 28.25 27.41 25.39
CA ASN A 894 26.82 27.14 25.25
C ASN A 894 26.46 26.52 23.88
N ALA A 895 27.45 26.24 23.03
CA ALA A 895 27.21 25.60 21.74
C ALA A 895 26.71 24.16 21.93
N TYR A 896 25.73 23.78 21.11
CA TYR A 896 25.19 22.41 21.10
C TYR A 896 26.27 21.35 20.88
N ARG A 897 27.36 21.64 20.14
CA ARG A 897 28.51 20.74 19.99
C ARG A 897 29.67 21.20 20.87
N ARG A 898 30.19 20.30 21.70
CA ARG A 898 31.16 20.59 22.77
C ARG A 898 32.62 20.28 22.43
N GLY A 899 32.95 19.89 21.19
CA GLY A 899 34.32 19.56 20.85
C GLY A 899 35.20 20.78 20.61
N GLU A 900 36.48 20.61 20.94
CA GLU A 900 37.54 21.59 20.78
C GLU A 900 38.61 21.02 19.82
N VAL A 901 39.37 21.88 19.16
CA VAL A 901 40.44 21.43 18.25
C VAL A 901 41.61 20.90 19.07
N GLN A 902 41.82 19.58 19.04
CA GLN A 902 42.89 18.89 19.76
C GLN A 902 43.92 18.28 18.80
N SER A 903 45.16 18.14 19.26
CA SER A 903 46.25 17.48 18.52
C SER A 903 46.32 16.00 18.86
N VAL A 904 46.31 15.15 17.85
CA VAL A 904 46.30 13.68 17.97
C VAL A 904 47.52 13.08 17.27
N ARG A 905 48.26 12.22 17.97
CA ARG A 905 49.36 11.40 17.43
C ARG A 905 48.84 10.11 16.80
N MET A 906 48.66 10.14 15.47
CA MET A 906 48.07 9.03 14.71
C MET A 906 49.02 7.84 14.60
N ASP A 907 50.32 8.10 14.45
CA ASP A 907 51.39 7.10 14.34
C ASP A 907 51.45 6.20 15.59
N GLU A 908 51.51 6.80 16.78
CA GLU A 908 51.55 6.07 18.04
C GLU A 908 50.24 5.33 18.32
N MET A 909 49.10 6.03 18.18
CA MET A 909 47.77 5.47 18.45
C MET A 909 47.46 4.25 17.58
N VAL A 910 47.74 4.33 16.26
CA VAL A 910 47.41 3.24 15.33
C VAL A 910 48.37 2.06 15.53
N GLU A 911 49.64 2.31 15.82
CA GLU A 911 50.58 1.22 16.12
C GLU A 911 50.21 0.49 17.41
N ASP A 912 49.81 1.21 18.45
CA ASP A 912 49.34 0.61 19.71
C ASP A 912 48.04 -0.19 19.50
N ALA A 913 47.14 0.29 18.63
CA ALA A 913 45.95 -0.46 18.21
C ALA A 913 46.32 -1.73 17.42
N ARG A 914 47.32 -1.65 16.52
CA ARG A 914 47.82 -2.78 15.72
C ARG A 914 48.37 -3.90 16.63
N ILE A 915 49.19 -3.53 17.62
CA ILE A 915 49.77 -4.46 18.59
C ILE A 915 48.66 -5.10 19.44
N ARG A 916 47.72 -4.32 19.97
CA ARG A 916 46.60 -4.84 20.79
C ARG A 916 45.69 -5.80 20.03
N LEU A 917 45.48 -5.56 18.74
CA LEU A 917 44.69 -6.44 17.88
C LEU A 917 45.45 -7.69 17.41
N GLY A 918 46.76 -7.77 17.65
CA GLY A 918 47.60 -8.89 17.21
C GLY A 918 47.64 -9.05 15.69
N ILE A 919 47.64 -7.95 14.93
CA ILE A 919 47.66 -7.96 13.46
C ILE A 919 49.01 -7.50 12.90
N ASP A 920 49.55 -8.22 11.91
CA ASP A 920 50.86 -7.91 11.34
C ASP A 920 50.85 -6.66 10.46
N ARG A 921 49.78 -6.49 9.67
CA ARG A 921 49.62 -5.37 8.73
C ARG A 921 48.22 -4.77 8.82
N LEU A 922 48.16 -3.45 8.74
CA LEU A 922 46.90 -2.72 8.66
C LEU A 922 46.20 -2.98 7.32
N PRO A 923 44.86 -3.01 7.27
CA PRO A 923 44.11 -3.02 6.03
C PRO A 923 44.49 -1.82 5.15
N ALA A 924 44.60 -2.04 3.83
CA ALA A 924 45.02 -1.00 2.89
C ALA A 924 44.07 0.22 2.87
N GLN A 925 42.77 0.01 3.15
CA GLN A 925 41.75 1.06 3.08
C GLN A 925 40.89 1.11 4.36
N VAL A 926 41.43 1.70 5.42
CA VAL A 926 40.61 2.10 6.57
C VAL A 926 40.06 3.51 6.31
N LYS A 927 38.73 3.64 6.28
CA LYS A 927 38.04 4.91 5.98
C LYS A 927 37.40 5.47 7.24
N CYS A 928 37.65 6.74 7.52
CA CYS A 928 37.23 7.43 8.74
C CYS A 928 36.23 8.56 8.45
N THR A 929 35.55 9.06 9.48
CA THR A 929 34.64 10.20 9.32
C THR A 929 35.41 11.51 9.14
N LYS A 930 34.76 12.49 8.51
CA LYS A 930 35.33 13.84 8.41
C LYS A 930 35.24 14.57 9.77
N LYS A 931 34.07 14.51 10.40
CA LYS A 931 33.75 15.14 11.68
C LYS A 931 32.75 14.29 12.45
N LEU A 932 32.74 14.44 13.76
CA LEU A 932 31.71 13.86 14.63
C LEU A 932 30.54 14.82 14.76
N ASN A 933 29.33 14.31 14.55
CA ASN A 933 28.09 15.08 14.67
C ASN A 933 27.44 14.96 16.07
N SER A 934 27.93 14.04 16.90
CA SER A 934 27.46 13.83 18.28
C SER A 934 27.74 15.05 19.17
N ARG A 935 26.85 15.32 20.14
CA ARG A 935 26.95 16.44 21.10
C ARG A 935 28.33 16.55 21.76
N ASP A 936 28.80 15.44 22.33
CA ASP A 936 30.04 15.38 23.12
C ASP A 936 31.30 15.10 22.27
N GLN A 937 31.14 14.93 20.95
CA GLN A 937 32.22 14.67 19.97
C GLN A 937 33.30 13.68 20.48
N THR A 938 32.88 12.59 21.12
CA THR A 938 33.76 11.51 21.58
C THR A 938 33.96 10.50 20.43
N PRO A 939 35.21 10.17 20.06
CA PRO A 939 35.49 9.29 18.92
C PRO A 939 35.33 7.82 19.31
N GLU A 940 34.97 6.98 18.33
CA GLU A 940 35.04 5.53 18.47
C GLU A 940 36.49 5.04 18.53
N ALA A 941 36.73 3.94 19.26
CA ALA A 941 38.02 3.26 19.27
C ALA A 941 38.45 2.84 17.86
N ILE A 942 39.69 3.18 17.47
CA ILE A 942 40.18 2.97 16.11
C ILE A 942 40.28 1.47 15.77
N GLU A 943 40.47 0.63 16.78
CA GLU A 943 40.49 -0.83 16.71
C GLU A 943 39.24 -1.38 16.02
N LYS A 944 38.05 -0.87 16.38
CA LYS A 944 36.78 -1.27 15.76
C LYS A 944 36.77 -0.95 14.28
N GLY A 945 37.28 0.23 13.92
CA GLY A 945 37.45 0.65 12.53
C GLY A 945 38.37 -0.23 11.70
N ILE A 946 39.49 -0.65 12.29
CA ILE A 946 40.47 -1.56 11.67
C ILE A 946 39.84 -2.94 11.44
N LEU A 947 39.16 -3.49 12.44
CA LEU A 947 38.47 -4.79 12.33
C LEU A 947 37.37 -4.73 11.26
N ARG A 948 36.54 -3.68 11.26
CA ARG A 948 35.51 -3.49 10.23
C ARG A 948 36.12 -3.40 8.83
N ALA A 949 37.22 -2.68 8.65
CA ALA A 949 37.91 -2.59 7.36
C ALA A 949 38.50 -3.96 6.92
N ARG A 950 39.02 -4.76 7.86
CA ARG A 950 39.51 -6.13 7.59
C ARG A 950 38.40 -7.04 7.06
N HIS A 951 37.18 -6.89 7.56
CA HIS A 951 36.01 -7.65 7.14
C HIS A 951 35.15 -6.93 6.08
N GLN A 952 35.60 -5.78 5.56
CA GLN A 952 34.87 -4.95 4.58
C GLN A 952 33.46 -4.52 5.03
N LEU A 953 33.26 -4.30 6.33
CA LEU A 953 31.98 -3.92 6.91
C LEU A 953 31.86 -2.39 7.06
N PRO A 954 30.79 -1.75 6.54
CA PRO A 954 30.54 -0.34 6.78
C PRO A 954 29.99 -0.12 8.19
N VAL A 955 30.22 1.07 8.75
CA VAL A 955 29.57 1.52 9.99
C VAL A 955 28.54 2.61 9.69
N PHE A 956 27.40 2.61 10.39
CA PHE A 956 26.41 3.68 10.37
C PHE A 956 26.64 4.68 11.52
N ARG A 957 25.85 5.75 11.57
CA ARG A 957 26.09 6.92 12.46
C ARG A 957 26.09 6.60 13.96
N ASP A 958 25.41 5.53 14.33
CA ASP A 958 25.23 5.02 15.71
C ASP A 958 26.22 3.90 16.07
N GLY A 959 27.17 3.56 15.19
CA GLY A 959 28.15 2.51 15.43
C GLY A 959 27.70 1.10 15.00
N THR A 960 26.47 0.95 14.50
CA THR A 960 25.92 -0.33 14.02
C THR A 960 26.31 -0.63 12.57
N VAL A 961 26.30 -1.90 12.19
CA VAL A 961 26.36 -2.34 10.78
C VAL A 961 24.94 -2.69 10.36
N ARG A 962 24.46 -2.14 9.26
CA ARG A 962 23.06 -2.28 8.82
C ARG A 962 22.98 -2.77 7.38
N TYR A 963 21.95 -3.55 7.08
CA TYR A 963 21.63 -4.05 5.75
C TYR A 963 20.17 -3.67 5.45
N ASP A 964 19.95 -2.90 4.39
CA ASP A 964 18.61 -2.43 4.00
C ASP A 964 18.00 -3.46 3.05
N MET A 965 16.84 -4.01 3.40
CA MET A 965 16.06 -4.95 2.58
C MET A 965 14.64 -4.45 2.37
N SER A 966 14.05 -4.74 1.21
CA SER A 966 12.60 -4.75 1.04
C SER A 966 12.05 -5.99 1.70
N ASP A 967 11.22 -5.81 2.70
CA ASP A 967 10.48 -6.87 3.36
C ASP A 967 9.16 -7.12 2.64
N VAL A 968 8.85 -8.40 2.45
CA VAL A 968 7.54 -8.86 2.00
C VAL A 968 6.99 -9.84 3.02
N PRO A 969 5.70 -9.78 3.34
CA PRO A 969 5.12 -10.60 4.39
C PRO A 969 4.99 -12.04 3.92
N ILE A 970 5.24 -12.98 4.83
CA ILE A 970 4.97 -14.41 4.63
C ILE A 970 4.27 -14.96 5.86
N THR A 971 3.28 -15.82 5.66
CA THR A 971 2.64 -16.54 6.79
C THR A 971 2.95 -18.04 6.79
N HIS A 972 3.33 -18.60 5.64
CA HIS A 972 3.62 -20.02 5.46
C HIS A 972 4.72 -20.18 4.42
N PHE A 973 5.59 -21.17 4.61
CA PHE A 973 6.63 -21.53 3.65
C PHE A 973 6.73 -23.06 3.54
N ARG A 974 7.26 -23.53 2.41
CA ARG A 974 7.67 -24.93 2.22
C ARG A 974 9.18 -25.02 2.41
N PRO A 975 9.72 -26.06 3.08
CA PRO A 975 11.16 -26.20 3.31
C PRO A 975 12.03 -26.05 2.05
N ARG A 976 11.50 -26.54 0.90
CA ARG A 976 12.14 -26.41 -0.42
C ARG A 976 12.31 -24.96 -0.88
N GLU A 977 11.38 -24.07 -0.54
CA GLU A 977 11.39 -22.66 -0.99
C GLU A 977 12.53 -21.87 -0.34
N ILE A 978 12.84 -22.17 0.93
CA ILE A 978 13.91 -21.52 1.69
C ILE A 978 15.24 -22.30 1.66
N GLY A 979 15.28 -23.46 0.98
CA GLY A 979 16.48 -24.28 0.86
C GLY A 979 16.95 -24.91 2.17
N VAL A 980 16.04 -25.15 3.13
CA VAL A 980 16.38 -25.70 4.46
C VAL A 980 15.87 -27.13 4.59
N PRO A 981 16.72 -28.11 4.98
CA PRO A 981 16.28 -29.47 5.25
C PRO A 981 15.27 -29.53 6.40
N TRP A 982 14.24 -30.38 6.28
CA TRP A 982 13.19 -30.50 7.30
C TRP A 982 13.74 -30.89 8.69
N LYS A 983 14.82 -31.66 8.76
CA LYS A 983 15.48 -32.03 10.03
C LYS A 983 16.00 -30.81 10.79
N THR A 984 16.50 -29.81 10.08
CA THR A 984 16.95 -28.56 10.68
C THR A 984 15.76 -27.78 11.21
N LEU A 985 14.66 -27.70 10.45
CA LEU A 985 13.43 -27.05 10.88
C LEU A 985 12.81 -27.73 12.11
N HIS A 986 12.79 -29.06 12.13
CA HIS A 986 12.37 -29.83 13.31
C HIS A 986 13.27 -29.52 14.52
N GLY A 987 14.58 -29.41 14.34
CA GLY A 987 15.50 -28.96 15.38
C GLY A 987 15.30 -27.50 15.83
N LEU A 988 14.65 -26.67 15.01
CA LEU A 988 14.24 -25.31 15.32
C LEU A 988 12.84 -25.22 15.95
N GLY A 989 12.13 -26.34 16.08
CA GLY A 989 10.80 -26.41 16.70
C GLY A 989 9.63 -26.56 15.71
N TYR A 990 9.86 -26.59 14.40
CA TYR A 990 8.82 -26.87 13.40
C TYR A 990 8.54 -28.38 13.34
N THR A 991 7.69 -28.87 14.23
CA THR A 991 7.35 -30.30 14.39
C THR A 991 6.20 -30.74 13.50
N HIS A 992 5.25 -29.84 13.22
CA HIS A 992 4.05 -30.09 12.42
C HIS A 992 3.91 -29.08 11.27
N ASP A 993 3.09 -29.41 10.27
CA ASP A 993 2.64 -28.45 9.27
C ASP A 993 1.45 -27.59 9.75
N TYR A 994 0.93 -26.73 8.87
CA TYR A 994 -0.18 -25.83 9.18
C TYR A 994 -1.52 -26.55 9.45
N ARG A 995 -1.66 -27.82 9.03
CA ARG A 995 -2.80 -28.69 9.35
C ARG A 995 -2.57 -29.48 10.63
N GLY A 996 -1.38 -29.35 11.20
CA GLY A 996 -0.96 -30.06 12.38
C GLY A 996 -0.49 -31.50 12.14
N ARG A 997 -0.10 -31.84 10.91
CA ARG A 997 0.42 -33.17 10.55
C ARG A 997 1.93 -33.28 10.68
#